data_AF-A0A950QLY9-F1
#
_entry.id   AF-A0A950QLY9-F1
#
_cell.length_a   1.000
_cell.length_b   1.000
_cell.length_c   1.000
_cell.angle_alpha   90.00
_cell.angle_beta   90.00
_cell.angle_gamma   90.00
#
_symmetry.space_group_name_H-M   'P 1'
#
loop_
_entity.id
_entity.type
_entity.pdbx_description
1 polymer ?
#
loop_
_entity_poly.entity_id
_entity_poly.type
_entity_poly.pdbx_seq_one_letter_code
_entity_poly.pdbx_strand_id
1 'polypeptide(L)'
;MKTFRTKLAEEFHVRDWQVYGVLREFNIAPIGNIPEEGRVRLEAWAYERHGRRIVQTSSEIAAAYGMSHHNAGRVLASFEITPGRAITADRQTFEDWMDQRRGETVRESRAALSDRFHVSPRNVDEIAADMNITIVDPGVENLQKFRAWAREHRGQTLPQSEVELGTEHNVSTKFLKGVLEEFDIKTSGVTKTPERVRMEAWAAPLRGQTVPDTISNLQTRFRLSYPTVKEVLEEYSITPTVGRRNDPAARAAKRAFVTWAEQHKGETLEKTAPELALDHNVSREVAVSVARQHNIKLKVLYHGGEGTGEEEPPSAAAPRIEPQTSAKRTAAAPRPQVAAPTSAKRAEPVAAPMGAKAAVPAKDAGTTQDVARARLDAWAAQRAGESTPQTLADLVAAYGLPEGDIQQILSQHRVTLAPAAPSNADLASQPFPQEPVAKSKQPKAPKAQKPAKAPKPARPGQSFGDYIGQFENGTINESPEALAARFEMPVNLVRAMMASLHITYIPSTGGTTGGTWFANRAYAVGLAWAVELALPLAAALLLSSGTPAWAHGLLAAGVFYLPHLLFRMFLGRERGVWKDPSIVGMTILTGLGVAFAFSAGLATPAAVAALAAIAIVHFVLNLWLALRIPSAAVIQRRLVRTEPVPATAIESELSPAQVADLRAKAISFVDEARRVIDEEVSAHGINAELKLDKSVVTQVDRAVQLRVMERVLQNYPGHHLFGEETISTPEAAATVAA
;
A
#
# COMPACT_ATOMS: atom_id res chain seq x y z
N MET A 1 42.61 29.20 3.14
CA MET A 1 43.60 28.33 3.82
C MET A 1 42.86 27.21 4.52
N LYS A 2 43.21 25.93 4.28
CA LYS A 2 42.66 24.80 5.05
C LYS A 2 43.20 24.85 6.47
N THR A 3 42.36 24.54 7.46
CA THR A 3 42.79 24.51 8.87
C THR A 3 43.77 23.36 9.11
N PHE A 4 44.65 23.49 10.10
CA PHE A 4 45.59 22.43 10.49
C PHE A 4 44.87 21.08 10.74
N ARG A 5 43.69 21.11 11.38
CA ARG A 5 42.83 19.95 11.62
C ARG A 5 42.38 19.27 10.32
N THR A 6 41.92 20.05 9.34
CA THR A 6 41.50 19.54 8.03
C THR A 6 42.65 18.90 7.27
N LYS A 7 43.88 19.44 7.37
CA LYS A 7 45.06 18.84 6.75
C LYS A 7 45.38 17.48 7.36
N LEU A 8 45.32 17.35 8.69
CA LEU A 8 45.53 16.07 9.37
C LEU A 8 44.45 15.05 9.02
N ALA A 9 43.18 15.47 8.92
CA ALA A 9 42.09 14.58 8.51
C ALA A 9 42.33 14.00 7.10
N GLU A 10 42.75 14.86 6.16
CA GLU A 10 43.09 14.47 4.79
C GLU A 10 44.35 13.59 4.71
N GLU A 11 45.41 13.94 5.44
CA GLU A 11 46.70 13.26 5.42
C GLU A 11 46.63 11.85 6.04
N PHE A 12 45.85 11.68 7.11
CA PHE A 12 45.72 10.42 7.81
C PHE A 12 44.47 9.62 7.42
N HIS A 13 43.68 10.09 6.44
CA HIS A 13 42.42 9.48 6.02
C HIS A 13 41.45 9.18 7.18
N VAL A 14 41.40 10.09 8.17
CA VAL A 14 40.53 9.99 9.35
C VAL A 14 39.48 11.10 9.33
N ARG A 15 38.34 10.90 9.98
CA ARG A 15 37.27 11.91 10.06
C ARG A 15 37.73 13.08 10.95
N ASP A 16 37.27 14.29 10.63
CA ASP A 16 37.68 15.55 11.30
C ASP A 16 37.47 15.51 12.84
N TRP A 17 36.45 14.79 13.32
CA TRP A 17 36.20 14.61 14.75
C TRP A 17 37.18 13.65 15.43
N GLN A 18 37.76 12.68 14.71
CA GLN A 18 38.78 11.77 15.25
C GLN A 18 40.09 12.53 15.49
N VAL A 19 40.44 13.42 14.55
CA VAL A 19 41.56 14.36 14.72
C VAL A 19 41.32 15.26 15.93
N TYR A 20 40.10 15.76 16.12
CA TYR A 20 39.75 16.57 17.29
C TYR A 20 39.91 15.79 18.61
N GLY A 21 39.44 14.54 18.66
CA GLY A 21 39.62 13.67 19.84
C GLY A 21 41.09 13.50 20.23
N VAL A 22 41.95 13.21 19.25
CA VAL A 22 43.40 13.09 19.44
C VAL A 22 44.03 14.41 19.89
N LEU A 23 43.75 15.52 19.19
CA LEU A 23 44.31 16.83 19.56
C LEU A 23 43.89 17.26 20.98
N ARG A 24 42.66 16.93 21.40
CA ARG A 24 42.16 17.16 22.76
C ARG A 24 42.87 16.29 23.79
N GLU A 25 43.02 14.99 23.51
CA GLU A 25 43.67 14.03 24.42
C GLU A 25 45.13 14.42 24.70
N PHE A 26 45.83 14.95 23.70
CA PHE A 26 47.22 15.42 23.83
C PHE A 26 47.36 16.91 24.18
N ASN A 27 46.26 17.61 24.47
CA ASN A 27 46.22 19.05 24.78
C ASN A 27 46.95 19.93 23.73
N ILE A 28 46.89 19.54 22.46
CA ILE A 28 47.52 20.25 21.34
C ILE A 28 46.55 21.30 20.83
N ALA A 29 46.73 22.54 21.25
CA ALA A 29 45.96 23.67 20.73
C ALA A 29 46.37 23.92 19.25
N PRO A 30 45.43 23.84 18.29
CA PRO A 30 45.77 24.16 16.91
C PRO A 30 46.19 25.64 16.81
N ILE A 31 47.38 25.88 16.26
CA ILE A 31 47.93 27.23 16.05
C ILE A 31 47.08 27.94 15.00
N GLY A 32 46.28 28.93 15.43
CA GLY A 32 45.49 29.81 14.56
C GLY A 32 44.09 30.09 15.14
N ASN A 33 43.84 31.35 15.52
CA ASN A 33 42.63 31.89 16.17
C ASN A 33 42.11 31.04 17.34
N ILE A 34 42.37 31.51 18.57
CA ILE A 34 41.81 30.96 19.81
C ILE A 34 40.30 30.74 19.60
N PRO A 35 39.81 29.49 19.64
CA PRO A 35 38.40 29.22 19.42
C PRO A 35 37.56 29.95 20.46
N GLU A 36 36.43 30.53 20.06
CA GLU A 36 35.44 31.07 21.01
C GLU A 36 35.15 30.00 22.08
N GLU A 37 35.18 30.37 23.37
CA GLU A 37 34.98 29.44 24.49
C GLU A 37 33.71 28.58 24.31
N GLY A 38 32.64 29.18 23.76
CA GLY A 38 31.41 28.48 23.41
C GLY A 38 31.60 27.33 22.42
N ARG A 39 32.50 27.47 21.44
CA ARG A 39 32.81 26.45 20.43
C ARG A 39 33.51 25.25 21.05
N VAL A 40 34.52 25.46 21.90
CA VAL A 40 35.24 24.35 22.55
C VAL A 40 34.29 23.54 23.44
N ARG A 41 33.43 24.22 24.19
CA ARG A 41 32.40 23.56 25.01
C ARG A 41 31.40 22.78 24.15
N LEU A 42 30.97 23.33 23.02
CA LEU A 42 30.06 22.63 22.11
C LEU A 42 30.75 21.44 21.43
N GLU A 43 31.99 21.57 20.98
CA GLU A 43 32.76 20.47 20.38
C GLU A 43 32.99 19.34 21.40
N ALA A 44 33.25 19.66 22.68
CA ALA A 44 33.32 18.65 23.74
C ALA A 44 31.97 17.96 24.00
N TRP A 45 30.89 18.73 24.08
CA TRP A 45 29.53 18.20 24.25
C TRP A 45 29.08 17.34 23.06
N ALA A 46 29.45 17.75 21.85
CA ALA A 46 29.14 17.05 20.60
C ALA A 46 29.96 15.77 20.46
N TYR A 47 31.21 15.75 20.91
CA TYR A 47 32.02 14.54 20.95
C TYR A 47 31.36 13.43 21.80
N GLU A 48 30.82 13.77 22.96
CA GLU A 48 30.08 12.81 23.83
C GLU A 48 28.78 12.29 23.21
N ARG A 49 28.25 13.00 22.21
CA ARG A 49 26.96 12.72 21.57
C ARG A 49 27.10 12.41 20.08
N HIS A 50 28.31 12.09 19.64
CA HIS A 50 28.62 11.82 18.25
C HIS A 50 27.67 10.75 17.69
N GLY A 51 27.11 11.01 16.50
CA GLY A 51 26.17 10.11 15.82
C GLY A 51 24.79 10.01 16.47
N ARG A 52 24.48 10.80 17.50
CA ARG A 52 23.15 10.80 18.15
C ARG A 52 22.21 11.83 17.52
N ARG A 53 20.92 11.52 17.52
CA ARG A 53 19.87 12.53 17.39
C ARG A 53 19.64 13.20 18.74
N ILE A 54 19.33 14.49 18.69
CA ILE A 54 19.10 15.30 19.88
C ILE A 54 17.80 16.09 19.74
N VAL A 55 17.09 16.23 20.86
CA VAL A 55 15.80 16.92 20.93
C VAL A 55 15.95 18.42 20.72
N GLN A 56 17.09 18.98 21.13
CA GLN A 56 17.36 20.40 20.99
C GLN A 56 17.57 20.77 19.52
N THR A 57 16.92 21.84 19.11
CA THR A 57 17.17 22.49 17.83
C THR A 57 18.57 23.09 17.81
N SER A 58 19.17 23.22 16.63
CA SER A 58 20.45 23.92 16.47
C SER A 58 20.40 25.38 16.95
N SER A 59 19.22 26.02 16.98
CA SER A 59 19.02 27.34 17.59
C SER A 59 19.11 27.34 19.11
N GLU A 60 18.52 26.36 19.79
CA GLU A 60 18.58 26.25 21.25
C GLU A 60 20.01 25.90 21.71
N ILE A 61 20.69 25.04 20.96
CA ILE A 61 22.09 24.72 21.18
C ILE A 61 22.96 25.96 20.96
N ALA A 62 22.74 26.68 19.87
CA ALA A 62 23.46 27.93 19.61
C ALA A 62 23.30 28.93 20.75
N ALA A 63 22.08 29.12 21.26
CA ALA A 63 21.81 29.98 22.41
C ALA A 63 22.51 29.50 23.69
N ALA A 64 22.46 28.20 24.00
CA ALA A 64 23.09 27.63 25.20
C ALA A 64 24.62 27.76 25.21
N TYR A 65 25.24 27.76 24.02
CA TYR A 65 26.68 27.87 23.87
C TYR A 65 27.17 29.27 23.44
N GLY A 66 26.27 30.27 23.41
CA GLY A 66 26.63 31.66 23.13
C GLY A 66 27.18 31.88 21.72
N MET A 67 26.70 31.13 20.72
CA MET A 67 27.16 31.21 19.34
C MET A 67 26.01 31.39 18.34
N SER A 68 26.33 31.64 17.08
CA SER A 68 25.33 31.72 16.02
C SER A 68 24.76 30.33 15.67
N HIS A 69 23.50 30.29 15.23
CA HIS A 69 22.85 29.06 14.72
C HIS A 69 23.68 28.36 13.64
N HIS A 70 24.31 29.12 12.75
CA HIS A 70 25.18 28.60 11.71
C HIS A 70 26.43 27.91 12.28
N ASN A 71 27.09 28.52 13.27
CA ASN A 71 28.29 27.94 13.89
C ASN A 71 27.95 26.67 14.68
N ALA A 72 26.84 26.65 15.42
CA ALA A 72 26.37 25.45 16.09
C ALA A 72 26.08 24.34 15.09
N GLY A 73 25.36 24.64 14.00
CA GLY A 73 25.05 23.68 12.94
C GLY A 73 26.31 23.05 12.32
N ARG A 74 27.37 23.83 12.11
CA ARG A 74 28.65 23.32 11.60
C ARG A 74 29.33 22.35 12.56
N VAL A 75 29.32 22.65 13.86
CA VAL A 75 29.88 21.75 14.87
C VAL A 75 29.05 20.46 14.92
N LEU A 76 27.72 20.56 15.03
CA LEU A 76 26.84 19.38 15.08
C LEU A 76 27.02 18.47 13.85
N ALA A 77 27.10 19.06 12.65
CA ALA A 77 27.35 18.31 11.42
C ALA A 77 28.72 17.59 11.42
N SER A 78 29.76 18.21 11.98
CA SER A 78 31.10 17.58 12.07
C SER A 78 31.17 16.38 13.01
N PHE A 79 30.21 16.25 13.93
CA PHE A 79 30.07 15.11 14.85
C PHE A 79 28.88 14.19 14.48
N GLU A 80 28.34 14.32 13.27
CA GLU A 80 27.22 13.50 12.78
C GLU A 80 25.97 13.60 13.69
N ILE A 81 25.80 14.74 14.37
CA ILE A 81 24.66 15.00 15.24
C ILE A 81 23.55 15.63 14.41
N THR A 82 22.38 14.98 14.44
CA THR A 82 21.19 15.49 13.75
C THR A 82 20.27 16.21 14.76
N PRO A 83 20.23 17.55 14.77
CA PRO A 83 19.27 18.31 15.57
C PRO A 83 17.88 18.20 14.94
N GLY A 84 16.85 17.87 15.72
CA GLY A 84 15.53 17.56 15.19
C GLY A 84 14.37 18.13 15.99
N ARG A 85 13.17 18.13 15.38
CA ARG A 85 11.90 18.39 16.07
C ARG A 85 11.76 17.43 17.25
N ALA A 86 11.06 17.88 18.29
CA ALA A 86 10.67 17.05 19.43
C ALA A 86 10.25 15.65 18.96
N ILE A 87 11.11 14.67 19.23
CA ILE A 87 10.77 13.27 19.09
C ILE A 87 9.67 12.97 20.10
N THR A 88 8.66 12.22 19.68
CA THR A 88 7.60 11.79 20.59
C THR A 88 8.22 11.00 21.74
N ALA A 89 7.65 11.08 22.94
CA ALA A 89 8.12 10.31 24.09
C ALA A 89 8.23 8.81 23.77
N ASP A 90 7.29 8.31 22.96
CA ASP A 90 7.26 6.96 22.41
C ASP A 90 8.48 6.63 21.55
N ARG A 91 8.89 7.54 20.65
CA ARG A 91 10.09 7.38 19.83
C ARG A 91 11.36 7.44 20.68
N GLN A 92 11.46 8.36 21.64
CA GLN A 92 12.61 8.41 22.55
C GLN A 92 12.73 7.11 23.36
N THR A 93 11.61 6.61 23.89
CA THR A 93 11.59 5.34 24.64
C THR A 93 12.05 4.16 23.78
N PHE A 94 11.65 4.14 22.51
CA PHE A 94 12.12 3.14 21.55
C PHE A 94 13.60 3.29 21.21
N GLU A 95 14.09 4.51 20.96
CA GLU A 95 15.51 4.78 20.71
C GLU A 95 16.38 4.39 21.91
N ASP A 96 15.96 4.71 23.14
CA ASP A 96 16.67 4.31 24.37
C ASP A 96 16.69 2.79 24.56
N TRP A 97 15.57 2.12 24.24
CA TRP A 97 15.47 0.66 24.30
C TRP A 97 16.34 -0.03 23.25
N MET A 98 16.43 0.53 22.04
CA MET A 98 17.28 0.07 20.95
C MET A 98 18.76 0.34 21.24
N ASP A 99 19.13 1.50 21.80
CA ASP A 99 20.53 1.83 22.07
C ASP A 99 21.16 0.86 23.09
N GLN A 100 20.36 0.36 24.05
CA GLN A 100 20.76 -0.70 24.98
C GLN A 100 21.07 -2.06 24.31
N ARG A 101 20.64 -2.24 23.05
CA ARG A 101 20.74 -3.48 22.26
C ARG A 101 21.58 -3.28 20.99
N ARG A 102 22.36 -2.21 20.93
CA ARG A 102 23.20 -1.89 19.78
C ARG A 102 24.08 -3.09 19.41
N GLY A 103 23.96 -3.56 18.16
CA GLY A 103 24.68 -4.74 17.66
C GLY A 103 24.06 -6.10 18.00
N GLU A 104 22.94 -6.14 18.71
CA GLU A 104 22.22 -7.39 18.99
C GLU A 104 21.24 -7.77 17.85
N THR A 105 20.82 -9.03 17.86
CA THR A 105 19.73 -9.53 17.02
C THR A 105 18.44 -9.58 17.81
N VAL A 106 17.46 -8.78 17.44
CA VAL A 106 16.16 -8.71 18.12
C VAL A 106 15.18 -9.66 17.41
N ARG A 107 14.66 -10.65 18.14
CA ARG A 107 13.65 -11.63 17.65
C ARG A 107 12.22 -11.18 17.93
N GLU A 108 11.90 -9.94 17.59
CA GLU A 108 10.54 -9.40 17.63
C GLU A 108 10.18 -8.91 16.23
N SER A 109 8.94 -9.12 15.79
CA SER A 109 8.54 -8.65 14.46
C SER A 109 8.50 -7.12 14.42
N ARG A 110 8.69 -6.55 13.23
CA ARG A 110 8.57 -5.10 13.01
C ARG A 110 7.21 -4.56 13.49
N ALA A 111 6.14 -5.32 13.28
CA ALA A 111 4.80 -4.96 13.73
C ALA A 111 4.70 -4.98 15.26
N ALA A 112 5.26 -6.00 15.92
CA ALA A 112 5.26 -6.08 17.38
C ALA A 112 6.03 -4.91 18.02
N LEU A 113 7.19 -4.55 17.47
CA LEU A 113 7.95 -3.38 17.92
C LEU A 113 7.19 -2.07 17.66
N SER A 114 6.55 -1.94 16.49
CA SER A 114 5.70 -0.80 16.16
C SER A 114 4.55 -0.63 17.15
N ASP A 115 3.85 -1.72 17.48
CA ASP A 115 2.71 -1.71 18.39
C ASP A 115 3.14 -1.46 19.84
N ARG A 116 4.21 -2.11 20.30
CA ARG A 116 4.73 -2.00 21.67
C ARG A 116 5.19 -0.60 22.02
N PHE A 117 5.84 0.07 21.09
CA PHE A 117 6.42 1.40 21.31
C PHE A 117 5.61 2.51 20.66
N HIS A 118 4.46 2.21 20.06
CA HIS A 118 3.63 3.18 19.32
C HIS A 118 4.43 4.02 18.30
N VAL A 119 5.49 3.45 17.73
CA VAL A 119 6.31 4.07 16.69
C VAL A 119 5.91 3.53 15.34
N SER A 120 5.92 4.36 14.30
CA SER A 120 5.59 3.87 12.95
C SER A 120 6.57 2.77 12.52
N PRO A 121 6.15 1.78 11.72
CA PRO A 121 7.03 0.73 11.23
C PRO A 121 8.26 1.28 10.50
N ARG A 122 8.16 2.45 9.86
CA ARG A 122 9.30 3.12 9.20
C ARG A 122 10.36 3.57 10.21
N ASN A 123 9.93 4.09 11.37
CA ASN A 123 10.86 4.50 12.42
C ASN A 123 11.56 3.27 13.04
N VAL A 124 10.88 2.13 13.13
CA VAL A 124 11.49 0.86 13.55
C VAL A 124 12.68 0.52 12.65
N ASP A 125 12.51 0.56 11.33
CA ASP A 125 13.58 0.27 10.38
C ASP A 125 14.70 1.30 10.42
N GLU A 126 14.36 2.60 10.45
CA GLU A 126 15.34 3.70 10.47
C GLU A 126 16.24 3.61 11.71
N ILE A 127 15.65 3.42 12.89
CA ILE A 127 16.38 3.34 14.15
C ILE A 127 17.19 2.03 14.25
N ALA A 128 16.63 0.91 13.78
CA ALA A 128 17.36 -0.35 13.73
C ALA A 128 18.59 -0.28 12.83
N ALA A 129 18.46 0.34 11.65
CA ALA A 129 19.57 0.58 10.74
C ALA A 129 20.63 1.50 11.35
N ASP A 130 20.22 2.63 11.93
CA ASP A 130 21.12 3.60 12.58
C ASP A 130 21.90 2.96 13.76
N MET A 131 21.31 2.01 14.47
CA MET A 131 21.91 1.34 15.62
C MET A 131 22.55 -0.03 15.30
N ASN A 132 22.63 -0.40 14.02
CA ASN A 132 23.17 -1.69 13.57
C ASN A 132 22.53 -2.89 14.29
N ILE A 133 21.19 -2.88 14.43
CA ILE A 133 20.40 -3.94 15.05
C ILE A 133 19.72 -4.74 13.96
N THR A 134 19.92 -6.06 13.99
CA THR A 134 19.22 -6.96 13.06
C THR A 134 17.88 -7.37 13.67
N ILE A 135 16.78 -6.92 13.08
CA ILE A 135 15.44 -7.37 13.45
C ILE A 135 15.15 -8.65 12.65
N VAL A 136 15.08 -9.78 13.36
CA VAL A 136 14.66 -11.05 12.76
C VAL A 136 13.16 -11.17 12.98
N ASP A 137 12.39 -10.99 11.92
CA ASP A 137 10.95 -11.22 11.97
C ASP A 137 10.69 -12.72 12.14
N PRO A 138 10.15 -13.19 13.29
CA PRO A 138 9.82 -14.60 13.48
C PRO A 138 8.84 -15.11 12.42
N GLY A 139 8.07 -14.22 11.78
CA GLY A 139 7.23 -14.56 10.63
C GLY A 139 8.02 -15.11 9.44
N VAL A 140 9.27 -14.69 9.22
CA VAL A 140 10.12 -15.20 8.13
C VAL A 140 10.61 -16.61 8.44
N GLU A 141 11.03 -16.87 9.68
CA GLU A 141 11.45 -18.21 10.11
C GLU A 141 10.27 -19.19 10.06
N ASN A 142 9.09 -18.77 10.55
CA ASN A 142 7.87 -19.56 10.48
C ASN A 142 7.42 -19.79 9.04
N LEU A 143 7.58 -18.81 8.15
CA LEU A 143 7.29 -18.98 6.72
C LEU A 143 8.23 -19.98 6.05
N GLN A 144 9.52 -20.00 6.41
CA GLN A 144 10.46 -21.00 5.90
C GLN A 144 10.11 -22.41 6.40
N LYS A 145 9.77 -22.56 7.69
CA LYS A 145 9.27 -23.83 8.25
C LYS A 145 7.99 -24.27 7.55
N PHE A 146 7.06 -23.34 7.31
CA PHE A 146 5.81 -23.62 6.59
C PHE A 146 6.06 -24.02 5.13
N ARG A 147 7.01 -23.41 4.43
CA ARG A 147 7.40 -23.83 3.07
C ARG A 147 8.02 -25.22 3.04
N ALA A 148 8.81 -25.58 4.05
CA ALA A 148 9.34 -26.95 4.18
C ALA A 148 8.20 -27.96 4.39
N TRP A 149 7.26 -27.66 5.29
CA TRP A 149 6.05 -28.46 5.49
C TRP A 149 5.19 -28.56 4.22
N ALA A 150 4.98 -27.44 3.51
CA ALA A 150 4.18 -27.41 2.28
C ALA A 150 4.83 -28.25 1.15
N ARG A 151 6.16 -28.33 1.11
CA ARG A 151 6.88 -29.21 0.19
C ARG A 151 6.56 -30.69 0.43
N GLU A 152 6.40 -31.10 1.68
CA GLU A 152 6.02 -32.47 2.06
C GLU A 152 4.55 -32.79 1.73
N HIS A 153 3.69 -31.76 1.68
CA HIS A 153 2.25 -31.88 1.43
C HIS A 153 1.83 -31.47 0.01
N ARG A 154 2.79 -31.32 -0.91
CA ARG A 154 2.56 -30.87 -2.28
C ARG A 154 1.48 -31.69 -3.00
N GLY A 155 0.51 -31.01 -3.61
CA GLY A 155 -0.59 -31.65 -4.35
C GLY A 155 -1.70 -32.27 -3.49
N GLN A 156 -1.59 -32.22 -2.15
CA GLN A 156 -2.61 -32.77 -1.27
C GLN A 156 -3.81 -31.84 -1.11
N THR A 157 -4.97 -32.42 -0.79
CA THR A 157 -6.13 -31.65 -0.32
C THR A 157 -6.27 -31.87 1.19
N LEU A 158 -6.01 -30.81 1.96
CA LEU A 158 -6.01 -30.86 3.42
C LEU A 158 -7.40 -30.53 3.98
N PRO A 159 -7.85 -31.22 5.05
CA PRO A 159 -9.14 -30.94 5.69
C PRO A 159 -9.16 -29.62 6.46
N GLN A 160 -8.00 -29.09 6.85
CA GLN A 160 -7.88 -27.80 7.54
C GLN A 160 -8.20 -26.64 6.59
N SER A 161 -8.71 -25.54 7.16
CA SER A 161 -8.87 -24.27 6.44
C SER A 161 -7.57 -23.46 6.42
N GLU A 162 -7.46 -22.49 5.50
CA GLU A 162 -6.29 -21.58 5.44
C GLU A 162 -6.02 -20.86 6.76
N VAL A 163 -7.08 -20.53 7.52
CA VAL A 163 -6.97 -19.85 8.82
C VAL A 163 -6.43 -20.78 9.91
N GLU A 164 -6.85 -22.04 9.91
CA GLU A 164 -6.36 -23.05 10.86
C GLU A 164 -4.88 -23.32 10.61
N LEU A 165 -4.49 -23.52 9.34
CA LEU A 165 -3.08 -23.67 8.97
C LEU A 165 -2.25 -22.43 9.33
N GLY A 166 -2.81 -21.22 9.17
CA GLY A 166 -2.12 -19.99 9.53
C GLY A 166 -1.88 -19.87 11.03
N THR A 167 -2.83 -20.33 11.83
CA THR A 167 -2.73 -20.35 13.29
C THR A 167 -1.73 -21.42 13.75
N GLU A 168 -1.80 -22.63 13.19
CA GLU A 168 -0.92 -23.76 13.52
C GLU A 168 0.55 -23.44 13.25
N HIS A 169 0.83 -22.83 12.11
CA HIS A 169 2.20 -22.51 11.70
C HIS A 169 2.66 -21.09 12.07
N ASN A 170 1.79 -20.31 12.71
CA ASN A 170 2.05 -18.90 13.05
C ASN A 170 2.51 -18.07 11.83
N VAL A 171 1.77 -18.21 10.71
CA VAL A 171 1.99 -17.53 9.44
C VAL A 171 0.70 -16.80 9.04
N SER A 172 0.81 -15.54 8.60
CA SER A 172 -0.39 -14.81 8.16
C SER A 172 -1.07 -15.51 6.98
N THR A 173 -2.40 -15.49 6.96
CA THR A 173 -3.23 -16.09 5.89
C THR A 173 -2.85 -15.59 4.48
N LYS A 174 -2.42 -14.33 4.36
CA LYS A 174 -1.96 -13.74 3.09
C LYS A 174 -0.72 -14.45 2.54
N PHE A 175 0.29 -14.71 3.38
CA PHE A 175 1.50 -15.43 2.98
C PHE A 175 1.21 -16.93 2.78
N LEU A 176 0.36 -17.48 3.64
CA LEU A 176 -0.03 -18.88 3.59
C LEU A 176 -0.68 -19.24 2.26
N LYS A 177 -1.62 -18.42 1.78
CA LYS A 177 -2.28 -18.62 0.48
C LYS A 177 -1.29 -18.71 -0.68
N GLY A 178 -0.30 -17.81 -0.72
CA GLY A 178 0.73 -17.85 -1.77
C GLY A 178 1.55 -19.13 -1.74
N VAL A 179 1.90 -19.64 -0.55
CA VAL A 179 2.63 -20.91 -0.40
C VAL A 179 1.74 -22.11 -0.73
N LEU A 180 0.47 -22.12 -0.33
CA LEU A 180 -0.45 -23.20 -0.71
C LEU A 180 -0.62 -23.29 -2.24
N GLU A 181 -0.77 -22.13 -2.91
CA GLU A 181 -0.83 -22.06 -4.38
C GLU A 181 0.48 -22.52 -5.04
N GLU A 182 1.64 -22.09 -4.50
CA GLU A 182 2.97 -22.49 -4.98
C GLU A 182 3.19 -24.01 -4.97
N PHE A 183 2.66 -24.70 -3.94
CA PHE A 183 2.80 -26.15 -3.77
C PHE A 183 1.55 -26.95 -4.20
N ASP A 184 0.60 -26.34 -4.91
CA ASP A 184 -0.66 -26.97 -5.34
C ASP A 184 -1.41 -27.70 -4.20
N ILE A 185 -1.40 -27.10 -3.00
CA ILE A 185 -2.12 -27.62 -1.84
C ILE A 185 -3.51 -26.98 -1.81
N LYS A 186 -4.55 -27.81 -1.74
CA LYS A 186 -5.93 -27.34 -1.63
C LYS A 186 -6.40 -27.50 -0.20
N THR A 187 -7.03 -26.49 0.37
CA THR A 187 -7.74 -26.63 1.65
C THR A 187 -9.21 -26.92 1.37
N SER A 188 -9.74 -28.02 1.89
CA SER A 188 -11.17 -28.32 1.86
C SER A 188 -11.90 -27.82 3.11
N GLY A 189 -11.16 -27.40 4.14
CA GLY A 189 -11.72 -26.76 5.32
C GLY A 189 -12.34 -25.42 4.95
N VAL A 190 -13.67 -25.33 4.99
CA VAL A 190 -14.34 -24.04 4.96
C VAL A 190 -14.04 -23.37 6.30
N THR A 191 -13.36 -22.23 6.30
CA THR A 191 -13.19 -21.44 7.53
C THR A 191 -14.57 -21.11 8.07
N LYS A 192 -14.97 -21.77 9.15
CA LYS A 192 -16.23 -21.49 9.81
C LYS A 192 -16.05 -20.21 10.60
N THR A 193 -16.65 -19.13 10.12
CA THR A 193 -16.73 -17.89 10.91
C THR A 193 -17.42 -18.20 12.26
N PRO A 194 -17.11 -17.49 13.35
CA PRO A 194 -17.83 -17.65 14.62
C PRO A 194 -19.36 -17.54 14.46
N GLU A 195 -19.81 -16.76 13.49
CA GLU A 195 -21.21 -16.66 13.05
C GLU A 195 -21.74 -17.97 12.46
N ARG A 196 -20.96 -18.64 11.58
CA ARG A 196 -21.33 -19.94 11.00
C ARG A 196 -21.37 -21.01 12.08
N VAL A 197 -20.38 -21.07 12.99
CA VAL A 197 -20.37 -22.03 14.11
C VAL A 197 -21.60 -21.84 15.00
N ARG A 198 -21.99 -20.60 15.30
CA ARG A 198 -23.24 -20.31 16.05
C ARG A 198 -24.49 -20.75 15.30
N MET A 199 -24.53 -20.56 13.98
CA MET A 199 -25.65 -21.02 13.16
C MET A 199 -25.72 -22.56 13.10
N GLU A 200 -24.60 -23.24 12.96
CA GLU A 200 -24.52 -24.71 12.97
C GLU A 200 -24.94 -25.29 14.32
N ALA A 201 -24.54 -24.68 15.43
CA ALA A 201 -24.98 -25.06 16.77
C ALA A 201 -26.50 -24.89 16.96
N TRP A 202 -27.09 -23.84 16.37
CA TRP A 202 -28.55 -23.64 16.34
C TRP A 202 -29.25 -24.63 15.39
N ALA A 203 -28.64 -24.95 14.25
CA ALA A 203 -29.21 -25.83 13.22
C ALA A 203 -29.16 -27.31 13.65
N ALA A 204 -28.14 -27.72 14.41
CA ALA A 204 -27.95 -29.11 14.85
C ALA A 204 -29.18 -29.75 15.50
N PRO A 205 -29.85 -29.15 16.52
CA PRO A 205 -31.06 -29.73 17.11
C PRO A 205 -32.30 -29.65 16.21
N LEU A 206 -32.26 -28.88 15.11
CA LEU A 206 -33.38 -28.65 14.19
C LEU A 206 -33.30 -29.49 12.92
N ARG A 207 -32.34 -30.40 12.82
CA ARG A 207 -32.09 -31.22 11.62
C ARG A 207 -33.38 -31.89 11.11
N GLY A 208 -33.69 -31.68 9.83
CA GLY A 208 -34.88 -32.24 9.18
C GLY A 208 -36.20 -31.52 9.49
N GLN A 209 -36.21 -30.49 10.34
CA GLN A 209 -37.43 -29.78 10.72
C GLN A 209 -37.75 -28.63 9.73
N THR A 210 -39.03 -28.24 9.72
CA THR A 210 -39.45 -26.97 9.10
C THR A 210 -39.44 -25.88 10.17
N VAL A 211 -38.67 -24.81 9.95
CA VAL A 211 -38.55 -23.71 10.91
C VAL A 211 -39.42 -22.53 10.50
N PRO A 212 -40.03 -21.79 11.45
CA PRO A 212 -40.85 -20.59 11.16
C PRO A 212 -40.01 -19.39 10.68
N ASP A 213 -38.69 -19.53 10.56
CA ASP A 213 -37.78 -18.50 10.11
C ASP A 213 -37.63 -18.47 8.59
N THR A 214 -37.62 -17.27 8.01
CA THR A 214 -37.21 -17.06 6.62
C THR A 214 -35.68 -17.02 6.52
N ILE A 215 -35.13 -17.30 5.34
CA ILE A 215 -33.68 -17.17 5.10
C ILE A 215 -33.18 -15.77 5.46
N SER A 216 -33.96 -14.71 5.17
CA SER A 216 -33.59 -13.33 5.50
C SER A 216 -33.52 -13.07 7.02
N ASN A 217 -34.43 -13.66 7.81
CA ASN A 217 -34.36 -13.58 9.26
C ASN A 217 -33.09 -14.26 9.79
N LEU A 218 -32.74 -15.43 9.24
CA LEU A 218 -31.53 -16.17 9.63
C LEU A 218 -30.25 -15.43 9.24
N GLN A 219 -30.21 -14.79 8.07
CA GLN A 219 -29.11 -13.91 7.67
C GLN A 219 -28.91 -12.78 8.68
N THR A 220 -29.99 -12.14 9.10
CA THR A 220 -29.93 -11.03 10.07
C THR A 220 -29.52 -11.53 11.46
N ARG A 221 -30.11 -12.65 11.91
CA ARG A 221 -29.86 -13.25 13.24
C ARG A 221 -28.41 -13.69 13.42
N PHE A 222 -27.85 -14.36 12.41
CA PHE A 222 -26.49 -14.89 12.48
C PHE A 222 -25.44 -13.99 11.83
N ARG A 223 -25.86 -12.87 11.20
CA ARG A 223 -24.98 -11.98 10.43
C ARG A 223 -24.22 -12.71 9.31
N LEU A 224 -24.90 -13.62 8.62
CA LEU A 224 -24.35 -14.45 7.57
C LEU A 224 -24.90 -14.07 6.19
N SER A 225 -24.10 -14.32 5.16
CA SER A 225 -24.52 -14.15 3.77
C SER A 225 -25.60 -15.16 3.37
N TYR A 226 -26.42 -14.84 2.37
CA TYR A 226 -27.47 -15.75 1.86
C TYR A 226 -26.88 -17.12 1.45
N PRO A 227 -25.78 -17.20 0.67
CA PRO A 227 -25.15 -18.48 0.34
C PRO A 227 -24.80 -19.32 1.57
N THR A 228 -24.19 -18.70 2.59
CA THR A 228 -23.78 -19.41 3.81
C THR A 228 -24.97 -19.92 4.62
N VAL A 229 -26.01 -19.10 4.77
CA VAL A 229 -27.24 -19.52 5.44
C VAL A 229 -27.89 -20.68 4.69
N LYS A 230 -27.97 -20.59 3.36
CA LYS A 230 -28.53 -21.65 2.52
C LYS A 230 -27.74 -22.95 2.63
N GLU A 231 -26.41 -22.88 2.61
CA GLU A 231 -25.51 -24.03 2.75
C GLU A 231 -25.73 -24.74 4.09
N VAL A 232 -25.79 -24.01 5.21
CA VAL A 232 -26.06 -24.60 6.54
C VAL A 232 -27.47 -25.20 6.61
N LEU A 233 -28.48 -24.55 6.02
CA LEU A 233 -29.84 -25.12 5.97
C LEU A 233 -29.88 -26.42 5.15
N GLU A 234 -29.19 -26.47 4.02
CA GLU A 234 -29.07 -27.67 3.18
C GLU A 234 -28.29 -28.79 3.88
N GLU A 235 -27.18 -28.45 4.54
CA GLU A 235 -26.34 -29.39 5.30
C GLU A 235 -27.11 -30.07 6.44
N TYR A 236 -28.03 -29.35 7.08
CA TYR A 236 -28.86 -29.86 8.18
C TYR A 236 -30.28 -30.25 7.74
N SER A 237 -30.59 -30.26 6.44
CA SER A 237 -31.93 -30.58 5.90
C SER A 237 -33.05 -29.76 6.55
N ILE A 238 -32.80 -28.50 6.90
CA ILE A 238 -33.79 -27.60 7.51
C ILE A 238 -34.56 -26.90 6.41
N THR A 239 -35.88 -26.97 6.44
CA THR A 239 -36.74 -26.25 5.48
C THR A 239 -37.19 -24.93 6.10
N PRO A 240 -36.68 -23.76 5.68
CA PRO A 240 -37.23 -22.49 6.13
C PRO A 240 -38.64 -22.32 5.58
N THR A 241 -39.55 -21.71 6.34
CA THR A 241 -40.86 -21.36 5.81
C THR A 241 -40.67 -20.33 4.71
N VAL A 242 -41.02 -20.72 3.48
CA VAL A 242 -41.03 -19.79 2.35
C VAL A 242 -42.00 -18.68 2.73
N GLY A 243 -41.50 -17.46 2.88
CA GLY A 243 -42.30 -16.27 3.15
C GLY A 243 -43.30 -16.05 2.03
N ARG A 244 -44.40 -16.80 2.03
CA ARG A 244 -45.56 -16.50 1.20
C ARG A 244 -46.10 -15.20 1.77
N ARG A 245 -46.10 -14.15 0.95
CA ARG A 245 -46.71 -12.83 1.19
C ARG A 245 -48.13 -12.87 1.80
N ASN A 246 -48.77 -14.03 1.86
CA ASN A 246 -50.12 -14.29 2.34
C ASN A 246 -50.20 -15.09 3.66
N ASP A 247 -49.10 -15.34 4.37
CA ASP A 247 -49.15 -16.04 5.67
C ASP A 247 -50.10 -15.30 6.66
N PRO A 248 -51.18 -15.96 7.14
CA PRO A 248 -52.07 -15.39 8.13
C PRO A 248 -51.35 -14.97 9.42
N ALA A 249 -50.31 -15.69 9.84
CA ALA A 249 -49.54 -15.40 11.05
C ALA A 249 -48.71 -14.12 10.88
N ALA A 250 -48.01 -13.96 9.77
CA ALA A 250 -47.28 -12.73 9.44
C ALA A 250 -48.22 -11.51 9.34
N ARG A 251 -49.46 -11.69 8.84
CA ARG A 251 -50.49 -10.64 8.81
C ARG A 251 -51.00 -10.30 10.21
N ALA A 252 -51.19 -11.29 11.08
CA ALA A 252 -51.57 -11.07 12.47
C ALA A 252 -50.47 -10.35 13.25
N ALA A 253 -49.21 -10.78 13.11
CA ALA A 253 -48.04 -10.13 13.72
C ALA A 253 -47.89 -8.68 13.27
N LYS A 254 -48.02 -8.41 11.95
CA LYS A 254 -48.00 -7.03 11.44
C LYS A 254 -49.14 -6.18 12.02
N ARG A 255 -50.37 -6.71 12.13
CA ARG A 255 -51.50 -5.96 12.74
C ARG A 255 -51.25 -5.68 14.21
N ALA A 256 -50.80 -6.68 14.98
CA ALA A 256 -50.46 -6.51 16.38
C ALA A 256 -49.35 -5.46 16.58
N PHE A 257 -48.34 -5.47 15.70
CA PHE A 257 -47.26 -4.49 15.74
C PHE A 257 -47.71 -3.08 15.39
N VAL A 258 -48.63 -2.91 14.43
CA VAL A 258 -49.24 -1.60 14.14
C VAL A 258 -50.06 -1.09 15.34
N THR A 259 -50.85 -1.96 15.99
CA THR A 259 -51.59 -1.58 17.21
C THR A 259 -50.65 -1.16 18.33
N TRP A 260 -49.55 -1.90 18.54
CA TRP A 260 -48.51 -1.54 19.50
C TRP A 260 -47.85 -0.20 19.15
N ALA A 261 -47.54 0.05 17.86
CA ALA A 261 -46.91 1.29 17.43
C ALA A 261 -47.80 2.52 17.60
N GLU A 262 -49.13 2.39 17.44
CA GLU A 262 -50.06 3.49 17.75
C GLU A 262 -50.07 3.82 19.24
N GLN A 263 -49.88 2.84 20.12
CA GLN A 263 -49.77 3.06 21.57
C GLN A 263 -48.47 3.78 21.99
N HIS A 264 -47.41 3.67 21.19
CA HIS A 264 -46.08 4.26 21.47
C HIS A 264 -45.76 5.43 20.52
N LYS A 265 -46.78 6.02 19.92
CA LYS A 265 -46.64 7.08 18.90
C LYS A 265 -45.95 8.32 19.49
N GLY A 266 -44.87 8.74 18.86
CA GLY A 266 -44.06 9.88 19.32
C GLY A 266 -43.05 9.57 20.42
N GLU A 267 -42.99 8.32 20.91
CA GLU A 267 -42.02 7.92 21.92
C GLU A 267 -40.61 7.74 21.34
N THR A 268 -39.60 7.92 22.18
CA THR A 268 -38.22 7.56 21.89
C THR A 268 -37.90 6.25 22.58
N LEU A 269 -37.60 5.22 21.81
CA LEU A 269 -37.28 3.89 22.32
C LEU A 269 -35.78 3.65 22.27
N GLU A 270 -35.22 3.13 23.37
CA GLU A 270 -33.83 2.66 23.42
C GLU A 270 -33.61 1.32 22.70
N LYS A 271 -34.41 1.03 21.66
CA LYS A 271 -34.29 -0.16 20.83
C LYS A 271 -33.91 0.22 19.41
N THR A 272 -33.09 -0.62 18.81
CA THR A 272 -32.75 -0.56 17.39
C THR A 272 -33.85 -1.20 16.55
N ALA A 273 -33.94 -0.87 15.26
CA ALA A 273 -34.92 -1.49 14.37
C ALA A 273 -34.85 -3.03 14.28
N PRO A 274 -33.66 -3.67 14.31
CA PRO A 274 -33.56 -5.14 14.37
C PRO A 274 -34.09 -5.75 15.67
N GLU A 275 -33.84 -5.12 16.83
CA GLU A 275 -34.37 -5.59 18.12
C GLU A 275 -35.89 -5.49 18.14
N LEU A 276 -36.43 -4.38 17.65
CA LEU A 276 -37.88 -4.18 17.57
C LEU A 276 -38.55 -5.14 16.59
N ALA A 277 -37.88 -5.47 15.47
CA ALA A 277 -38.36 -6.47 14.54
C ALA A 277 -38.43 -7.88 15.18
N LEU A 278 -37.42 -8.23 15.99
CA LEU A 278 -37.35 -9.50 16.71
C LEU A 278 -38.46 -9.62 17.76
N ASP A 279 -38.65 -8.58 18.59
CA ASP A 279 -39.65 -8.58 19.68
C ASP A 279 -41.09 -8.79 19.19
N HIS A 280 -41.39 -8.26 18.00
CA HIS A 280 -42.74 -8.29 17.44
C HIS A 280 -42.90 -9.31 16.29
N ASN A 281 -41.88 -10.12 16.03
CA ASN A 281 -41.88 -11.12 14.96
C ASN A 281 -42.30 -10.54 13.59
N VAL A 282 -41.73 -9.38 13.23
CA VAL A 282 -41.93 -8.70 11.94
C VAL A 282 -40.58 -8.53 11.24
N SER A 283 -40.58 -8.25 9.93
CA SER A 283 -39.32 -7.94 9.23
C SER A 283 -38.78 -6.57 9.66
N ARG A 284 -37.46 -6.38 9.51
CA ARG A 284 -36.81 -5.09 9.81
C ARG A 284 -37.43 -3.94 9.00
N GLU A 285 -37.78 -4.17 7.75
CA GLU A 285 -38.40 -3.17 6.87
C GLU A 285 -39.78 -2.77 7.39
N VAL A 286 -40.55 -3.74 7.90
CA VAL A 286 -41.84 -3.47 8.56
C VAL A 286 -41.64 -2.67 9.84
N ALA A 287 -40.64 -3.04 10.66
CA ALA A 287 -40.27 -2.29 11.88
C ALA A 287 -39.93 -0.83 11.58
N VAL A 288 -39.03 -0.58 10.62
CA VAL A 288 -38.62 0.78 10.22
C VAL A 288 -39.78 1.56 9.61
N SER A 289 -40.56 0.94 8.72
CA SER A 289 -41.68 1.62 8.05
C SER A 289 -42.77 2.02 9.04
N VAL A 290 -43.14 1.14 9.97
CA VAL A 290 -44.20 1.41 10.96
C VAL A 290 -43.70 2.43 12.00
N ALA A 291 -42.46 2.31 12.49
CA ALA A 291 -41.88 3.29 13.41
C ALA A 291 -41.85 4.69 12.79
N ARG A 292 -41.44 4.81 11.52
CA ARG A 292 -41.46 6.08 10.80
C ARG A 292 -42.87 6.64 10.63
N GLN A 293 -43.84 5.79 10.29
CA GLN A 293 -45.23 6.20 10.11
C GLN A 293 -45.86 6.72 11.42
N HIS A 294 -45.45 6.19 12.57
CA HIS A 294 -45.97 6.55 13.89
C HIS A 294 -45.03 7.48 14.67
N ASN A 295 -44.03 8.07 13.99
CA ASN A 295 -43.06 9.00 14.58
C ASN A 295 -42.36 8.45 15.84
N ILE A 296 -42.05 7.16 15.86
CA ILE A 296 -41.31 6.50 16.95
C ILE A 296 -39.82 6.69 16.67
N LYS A 297 -39.09 7.34 17.59
CA LYS A 297 -37.65 7.54 17.46
C LYS A 297 -36.92 6.28 17.95
N LEU A 298 -36.09 5.69 17.10
CA LEU A 298 -35.31 4.49 17.41
C LEU A 298 -33.84 4.84 17.63
N LYS A 299 -33.15 4.09 18.49
CA LYS A 299 -31.70 4.22 18.69
C LYS A 299 -30.96 3.85 17.41
N VAL A 300 -30.17 4.78 16.86
CA VAL A 300 -29.37 4.56 15.65
C VAL A 300 -27.99 4.04 16.06
N LEU A 301 -27.61 2.87 15.56
CA LEU A 301 -26.22 2.39 15.67
C LEU A 301 -25.39 3.07 14.58
N TYR A 302 -24.61 4.07 14.96
CA TYR A 302 -23.49 4.53 14.12
C TYR A 302 -22.35 3.51 14.22
N HIS A 303 -21.94 2.96 13.07
CA HIS A 303 -20.70 2.19 13.01
C HIS A 303 -19.52 3.17 12.95
N GLY A 304 -18.96 3.46 14.13
CA GLY A 304 -17.69 4.17 14.30
C GLY A 304 -17.81 5.40 15.21
N GLY A 305 -17.58 5.20 16.51
CA GLY A 305 -17.44 6.28 17.50
C GLY A 305 -18.74 6.65 18.21
N GLU A 306 -18.73 6.58 19.54
CA GLU A 306 -19.81 7.04 20.40
C GLU A 306 -20.04 8.55 20.22
N GLY A 307 -21.14 8.90 19.56
CA GLY A 307 -21.65 10.26 19.48
C GLY A 307 -23.16 10.21 19.25
N THR A 308 -23.93 10.74 20.21
CA THR A 308 -25.37 10.95 20.05
C THR A 308 -25.57 12.22 19.21
N GLY A 309 -25.70 12.08 17.89
CA GLY A 309 -26.10 13.17 17.01
C GLY A 309 -27.60 13.12 16.72
N GLU A 310 -28.34 14.16 17.09
CA GLU A 310 -29.69 14.40 16.59
C GLU A 310 -29.61 14.98 15.18
N GLU A 311 -30.40 14.45 14.24
CA GLU A 311 -30.49 14.96 12.87
C GLU A 311 -31.75 15.82 12.74
N GLU A 312 -31.60 17.15 12.77
CA GLU A 312 -32.61 18.08 12.25
C GLU A 312 -32.40 18.31 10.74
N PRO A 313 -33.46 18.40 9.93
CA PRO A 313 -33.33 18.63 8.49
C PRO A 313 -32.95 20.09 8.18
N PRO A 314 -31.90 20.38 7.37
CA PRO A 314 -31.50 21.75 7.10
C PRO A 314 -32.36 22.43 6.02
N SER A 315 -32.79 23.64 6.39
CA SER A 315 -33.52 24.67 5.63
C SER A 315 -32.65 25.34 4.56
N ALA A 316 -33.28 25.78 3.46
CA ALA A 316 -32.64 26.43 2.31
C ALA A 316 -32.59 27.96 2.46
N ALA A 317 -31.39 28.52 2.68
CA ALA A 317 -31.10 29.93 2.37
C ALA A 317 -29.57 30.16 2.20
N ALA A 318 -29.18 30.80 1.09
CA ALA A 318 -27.79 31.13 0.74
C ALA A 318 -27.33 32.48 1.34
N PRO A 319 -26.04 32.69 1.67
CA PRO A 319 -25.54 33.98 2.11
C PRO A 319 -24.91 34.80 0.98
N ARG A 320 -25.11 36.12 1.08
CA ARG A 320 -24.65 37.20 0.20
C ARG A 320 -23.28 37.69 0.69
N ILE A 321 -22.30 37.84 -0.21
CA ILE A 321 -20.95 38.36 0.09
C ILE A 321 -20.88 39.84 -0.32
N GLU A 322 -20.39 40.70 0.57
CA GLU A 322 -19.93 42.07 0.27
C GLU A 322 -18.41 42.21 0.46
N PRO A 323 -17.72 43.07 -0.34
CA PRO A 323 -16.26 43.16 -0.35
C PRO A 323 -15.70 44.20 0.62
N GLN A 324 -14.60 43.85 1.30
CA GLN A 324 -13.81 44.78 2.12
C GLN A 324 -12.86 45.62 1.27
N THR A 325 -12.83 46.93 1.56
CA THR A 325 -11.88 47.91 1.03
C THR A 325 -10.68 48.08 1.95
N SER A 326 -9.54 48.36 1.32
CA SER A 326 -8.22 48.57 1.87
C SER A 326 -8.00 50.02 2.33
N ALA A 327 -7.33 50.21 3.47
CA ALA A 327 -6.80 51.52 3.87
C ALA A 327 -5.40 51.41 4.52
N LYS A 328 -4.45 52.09 3.87
CA LYS A 328 -3.11 52.47 4.34
C LYS A 328 -3.15 53.22 5.67
N ARG A 329 -2.13 53.03 6.52
CA ARG A 329 -1.56 54.13 7.31
C ARG A 329 -0.10 53.89 7.72
N THR A 330 0.60 55.00 7.77
CA THR A 330 2.05 55.23 7.83
C THR A 330 2.51 55.62 9.24
N ALA A 331 3.78 55.33 9.52
CA ALA A 331 4.77 56.15 10.25
C ALA A 331 4.92 56.10 11.80
N ALA A 332 6.20 55.91 12.15
CA ALA A 332 7.03 56.58 13.17
C ALA A 332 7.06 56.10 14.65
N ALA A 333 8.29 55.93 15.12
CA ALA A 333 8.77 55.50 16.44
C ALA A 333 8.67 56.61 17.52
N PRO A 334 9.05 56.36 18.81
CA PRO A 334 10.48 56.32 19.20
C PRO A 334 10.85 55.33 20.33
N ARG A 335 12.18 55.16 20.49
CA ARG A 335 12.92 54.41 21.53
C ARG A 335 12.63 54.92 22.97
N PRO A 336 13.04 54.12 23.98
CA PRO A 336 13.89 54.71 25.02
C PRO A 336 15.17 53.92 25.31
N GLN A 337 16.13 54.67 25.85
CA GLN A 337 17.48 54.31 26.28
C GLN A 337 17.52 54.00 27.79
N VAL A 338 18.37 53.04 28.15
CA VAL A 338 19.29 52.99 29.32
C VAL A 338 18.70 52.87 30.74
N ALA A 339 19.08 51.78 31.43
CA ALA A 339 19.69 51.83 32.76
C ALA A 339 20.47 50.54 33.08
N ALA A 340 21.74 50.68 33.47
CA ALA A 340 22.51 49.66 34.19
C ALA A 340 22.07 49.59 35.66
N PRO A 341 22.42 48.53 36.42
CA PRO A 341 23.46 48.76 37.42
C PRO A 341 24.43 47.59 37.67
N THR A 342 25.47 47.95 38.39
CA THR A 342 26.72 47.27 38.72
C THR A 342 26.65 46.41 40.00
N SER A 343 27.49 45.36 39.98
CA SER A 343 28.35 44.81 41.05
C SER A 343 27.79 44.08 42.30
N ALA A 344 28.17 42.80 42.34
CA ALA A 344 28.85 42.07 43.42
C ALA A 344 28.16 41.78 44.77
N LYS A 345 28.01 40.48 45.09
CA LYS A 345 28.31 39.92 46.43
C LYS A 345 28.57 38.39 46.39
N ARG A 346 29.37 38.00 47.38
CA ARG A 346 30.14 36.77 47.67
C ARG A 346 29.30 35.53 48.04
N ALA A 347 29.78 34.36 47.60
CA ALA A 347 29.90 33.03 48.25
C ALA A 347 28.82 32.48 49.22
N GLU A 348 28.29 31.28 48.95
CA GLU A 348 28.71 29.97 49.53
C GLU A 348 27.90 28.79 48.91
N PRO A 349 28.40 27.53 48.99
CA PRO A 349 27.96 26.43 48.12
C PRO A 349 26.89 25.53 48.76
N VAL A 350 25.95 25.05 47.95
CA VAL A 350 24.98 24.01 48.35
C VAL A 350 25.47 22.64 47.87
N ALA A 351 25.48 21.70 48.81
CA ALA A 351 25.97 20.34 48.71
C ALA A 351 25.30 19.49 47.61
N ALA A 352 26.12 18.65 46.97
CA ALA A 352 25.69 17.51 46.18
C ALA A 352 25.33 16.31 47.10
N PRO A 353 24.36 15.45 46.72
CA PRO A 353 24.31 14.10 47.26
C PRO A 353 25.16 13.15 46.40
N MET A 354 26.09 12.49 47.07
CA MET A 354 26.89 11.37 46.56
C MET A 354 25.99 10.18 46.21
N GLY A 355 26.20 9.62 45.02
CA GLY A 355 25.84 8.24 44.67
C GLY A 355 27.07 7.59 44.03
N ALA A 356 27.98 7.10 44.86
CA ALA A 356 29.18 6.41 44.41
C ALA A 356 28.82 5.02 43.85
N LYS A 357 29.04 4.81 42.55
CA LYS A 357 29.30 3.46 42.00
C LYS A 357 30.81 3.28 41.96
N ALA A 358 31.29 2.26 42.66
CA ALA A 358 32.68 1.87 42.71
C ALA A 358 33.19 1.52 41.29
N ALA A 359 34.19 2.24 40.82
CA ALA A 359 35.02 1.83 39.70
C ALA A 359 36.13 0.92 40.25
N VAL A 360 36.15 -0.33 39.81
CA VAL A 360 37.29 -1.24 40.02
C VAL A 360 38.39 -0.84 39.02
N PRO A 361 39.65 -0.63 39.45
CA PRO A 361 40.72 -0.27 38.54
C PRO A 361 41.12 -1.47 37.66
N ALA A 362 41.17 -1.25 36.35
CA ALA A 362 41.63 -2.19 35.35
C ALA A 362 43.15 -2.40 35.46
N LYS A 363 43.54 -3.41 36.22
CA LYS A 363 44.84 -4.07 36.16
C LYS A 363 44.53 -5.55 36.36
N ASP A 364 44.87 -6.36 35.36
CA ASP A 364 44.52 -7.79 35.18
C ASP A 364 43.37 -7.98 34.18
N ALA A 365 43.68 -7.81 32.89
CA ALA A 365 42.84 -8.34 31.82
C ALA A 365 42.98 -9.88 31.83
N GLY A 366 42.07 -10.55 32.53
CA GLY A 366 41.92 -12.01 32.46
C GLY A 366 41.73 -12.47 31.01
N THR A 367 42.07 -13.73 30.75
CA THR A 367 41.88 -14.34 29.43
C THR A 367 40.40 -14.31 29.03
N THR A 368 40.11 -14.43 27.72
CA THR A 368 38.72 -14.52 27.22
C THR A 368 37.92 -15.63 27.93
N GLN A 369 38.59 -16.69 28.38
CA GLN A 369 37.98 -17.76 29.18
C GLN A 369 37.63 -17.30 30.60
N ASP A 370 38.45 -16.48 31.25
CA ASP A 370 38.16 -15.95 32.59
C ASP A 370 36.93 -15.04 32.58
N VAL A 371 36.76 -14.24 31.52
CA VAL A 371 35.58 -13.38 31.33
C VAL A 371 34.33 -14.23 31.08
N ALA A 372 34.43 -15.28 30.25
CA ALA A 372 33.33 -16.21 30.02
C ALA A 372 32.93 -16.96 31.31
N ARG A 373 33.92 -17.40 32.09
CA ARG A 373 33.73 -18.08 33.37
C ARG A 373 33.02 -17.17 34.38
N ALA A 374 33.46 -15.92 34.51
CA ALA A 374 32.84 -14.94 35.40
C ALA A 374 31.39 -14.60 34.99
N ARG A 375 31.10 -14.55 33.68
CA ARG A 375 29.73 -14.30 33.19
C ARG A 375 28.79 -15.48 33.46
N LEU A 376 29.25 -16.71 33.25
CA LEU A 376 28.46 -17.91 33.57
C LEU A 376 28.24 -18.04 35.08
N ASP A 377 29.26 -17.75 35.89
CA ASP A 377 29.16 -17.77 37.36
C ASP A 377 28.13 -16.77 37.89
N ALA A 378 28.16 -15.52 37.38
CA ALA A 378 27.16 -14.52 37.71
C ALA A 378 25.74 -14.90 37.25
N TRP A 379 25.60 -15.51 36.07
CA TRP A 379 24.32 -16.00 35.57
C TRP A 379 23.77 -17.15 36.40
N ALA A 380 24.62 -18.10 36.81
CA ALA A 380 24.25 -19.25 37.62
C ALA A 380 23.89 -18.84 39.05
N ALA A 381 24.62 -17.88 39.63
CA ALA A 381 24.33 -17.30 40.95
C ALA A 381 22.94 -16.65 41.00
N GLN A 382 22.51 -15.99 39.92
CA GLN A 382 21.18 -15.39 39.81
C GLN A 382 20.04 -16.41 39.76
N ARG A 383 20.34 -17.67 39.43
CA ARG A 383 19.38 -18.78 39.28
C ARG A 383 19.60 -19.89 40.29
N ALA A 384 20.28 -19.59 41.38
CA ALA A 384 20.67 -20.60 42.34
C ALA A 384 19.43 -21.32 42.92
N GLY A 385 19.36 -22.64 42.74
CA GLY A 385 18.22 -23.47 43.15
C GLY A 385 17.03 -23.52 42.19
N GLU A 386 17.12 -22.89 41.01
CA GLU A 386 16.07 -22.92 39.99
C GLU A 386 16.31 -24.02 38.93
N SER A 387 15.22 -24.43 38.27
CA SER A 387 15.28 -25.27 37.07
C SER A 387 15.21 -24.38 35.83
N THR A 388 16.13 -24.55 34.89
CA THR A 388 16.21 -23.77 33.65
C THR A 388 15.82 -24.62 32.43
N PRO A 389 15.10 -24.06 31.44
CA PRO A 389 14.79 -24.77 30.20
C PRO A 389 16.02 -24.95 29.29
N GLN A 390 17.16 -24.33 29.60
CA GLN A 390 18.38 -24.44 28.81
C GLN A 390 19.03 -25.82 28.98
N THR A 391 19.50 -26.38 27.87
CA THR A 391 20.29 -27.60 27.86
C THR A 391 21.77 -27.28 28.08
N LEU A 392 22.56 -28.32 28.39
CA LEU A 392 24.00 -28.16 28.54
C LEU A 392 24.68 -27.71 27.25
N ALA A 393 24.18 -28.18 26.10
CA ALA A 393 24.66 -27.77 24.77
C ALA A 393 24.43 -26.27 24.51
N ASP A 394 23.28 -25.73 24.95
CA ASP A 394 22.98 -24.30 24.81
C ASP A 394 23.97 -23.44 25.60
N LEU A 395 24.34 -23.87 26.81
CA LEU A 395 25.30 -23.16 27.65
C LEU A 395 26.74 -23.25 27.11
N VAL A 396 27.14 -24.41 26.55
CA VAL A 396 28.44 -24.55 25.86
C VAL A 396 28.51 -23.60 24.67
N ALA A 397 27.45 -23.53 23.86
CA ALA A 397 27.39 -22.62 22.71
C ALA A 397 27.40 -21.14 23.13
N ALA A 398 26.70 -20.79 24.22
CA ALA A 398 26.56 -19.40 24.67
C ALA A 398 27.83 -18.83 25.34
N TYR A 399 28.57 -19.66 26.09
CA TYR A 399 29.72 -19.20 26.87
C TYR A 399 31.07 -19.66 26.32
N GLY A 400 31.11 -20.61 25.38
CA GLY A 400 32.36 -21.12 24.80
C GLY A 400 33.28 -21.79 25.82
N LEU A 401 32.73 -22.26 26.94
CA LEU A 401 33.45 -22.97 28.00
C LEU A 401 33.34 -24.48 27.78
N PRO A 402 34.38 -25.26 28.15
CA PRO A 402 34.29 -26.72 28.17
C PRO A 402 33.12 -27.19 29.04
N GLU A 403 32.46 -28.27 28.62
CA GLU A 403 31.29 -28.82 29.30
C GLU A 403 31.52 -29.06 30.80
N GLY A 404 32.71 -29.54 31.18
CA GLY A 404 33.07 -29.77 32.58
C GLY A 404 33.13 -28.49 33.44
N ASP A 405 33.59 -27.37 32.88
CA ASP A 405 33.59 -26.08 33.60
C ASP A 405 32.17 -25.57 33.81
N ILE A 406 31.29 -25.76 32.82
CA ILE A 406 29.88 -25.38 32.91
C ILE A 406 29.17 -26.22 33.96
N GLN A 407 29.31 -27.54 33.92
CA GLN A 407 28.72 -28.44 34.92
C GLN A 407 29.23 -28.11 36.33
N GLN A 408 30.53 -27.79 36.48
CA GLN A 408 31.10 -27.40 37.77
C GLN A 408 30.41 -26.13 38.32
N ILE A 409 30.28 -25.07 37.51
CA ILE A 409 29.64 -23.81 37.92
C ILE A 409 28.16 -24.01 38.23
N LEU A 410 27.42 -24.75 37.40
CA LEU A 410 26.00 -25.06 37.65
C LEU A 410 25.82 -25.86 38.95
N SER A 411 26.73 -26.80 39.24
CA SER A 411 26.70 -27.59 40.48
C SER A 411 26.98 -26.73 41.72
N GLN A 412 27.89 -25.75 41.61
CA GLN A 412 28.21 -24.82 42.70
C GLN A 412 26.99 -23.99 43.09
N HIS A 413 26.20 -23.55 42.12
CA HIS A 413 24.98 -22.75 42.35
C HIS A 413 23.69 -23.58 42.41
N ARG A 414 23.77 -24.92 42.31
CA ARG A 414 22.60 -25.83 42.32
C ARG A 414 21.55 -25.51 41.24
N VAL A 415 21.99 -25.16 40.04
CA VAL A 415 21.09 -24.93 38.89
C VAL A 415 20.77 -26.27 38.23
N THR A 416 19.48 -26.58 38.05
CA THR A 416 19.05 -27.83 37.39
C THR A 416 18.73 -27.56 35.92
N LEU A 417 19.35 -28.30 34.99
CA LEU A 417 19.09 -28.18 33.55
C LEU A 417 17.90 -29.04 33.11
N ALA A 418 17.24 -28.64 32.03
CA ALA A 418 16.24 -29.48 31.38
C ALA A 418 16.91 -30.75 30.82
N PRO A 419 16.25 -31.93 30.92
CA PRO A 419 16.75 -33.15 30.30
C PRO A 419 16.83 -32.96 28.78
N ALA A 420 17.91 -33.42 28.17
CA ALA A 420 18.02 -33.44 26.72
C ALA A 420 16.88 -34.27 26.13
N ALA A 421 16.26 -33.79 25.05
CA ALA A 421 15.25 -34.56 24.33
C ALA A 421 15.85 -35.91 23.89
N PRO A 422 15.10 -37.03 23.99
CA PRO A 422 15.59 -38.32 23.56
C PRO A 422 15.99 -38.26 22.08
N SER A 423 17.08 -38.93 21.74
CA SER A 423 17.57 -38.91 20.36
C SER A 423 16.59 -39.65 19.44
N ASN A 424 16.57 -39.33 18.15
CA ASN A 424 15.77 -40.05 17.16
C ASN A 424 16.12 -41.55 17.07
N ALA A 425 17.30 -41.96 17.57
CA ALA A 425 17.67 -43.37 17.67
C ALA A 425 16.90 -44.11 18.79
N ASP A 426 16.54 -43.42 19.87
CA ASP A 426 15.77 -43.98 20.98
C ASP A 426 14.29 -44.18 20.62
N LEU A 427 13.73 -43.28 19.81
CA LEU A 427 12.35 -43.34 19.31
C LEU A 427 12.14 -44.44 18.25
N ALA A 428 13.19 -44.90 17.58
CA ALA A 428 13.13 -45.96 16.57
C ALA A 428 12.97 -47.38 17.16
N SER A 429 13.04 -47.53 18.48
CA SER A 429 13.03 -48.84 19.15
C SER A 429 11.66 -49.26 19.73
N GLN A 430 10.61 -48.46 19.56
CA GLN A 430 9.27 -48.80 20.07
C GLN A 430 8.38 -49.46 18.99
N PRO A 431 7.76 -50.63 19.27
CA PRO A 431 6.92 -51.32 18.29
C PRO A 431 5.53 -50.68 18.21
N PHE A 432 5.14 -50.23 17.01
CA PHE A 432 3.79 -49.76 16.73
C PHE A 432 2.84 -50.93 16.39
N PRO A 433 1.56 -50.87 16.82
CA PRO A 433 0.55 -51.86 16.47
C PRO A 433 0.09 -51.72 15.01
N GLN A 434 -0.05 -52.86 14.33
CA GLN A 434 -0.53 -52.91 12.95
C GLN A 434 -2.06 -52.79 12.90
N GLU A 435 -2.57 -51.82 12.13
CA GLU A 435 -3.96 -51.75 11.69
C GLU A 435 -4.11 -52.08 10.19
N PRO A 436 -5.29 -52.58 9.75
CA PRO A 436 -5.42 -53.37 8.54
C PRO A 436 -5.58 -52.55 7.25
N VAL A 437 -4.99 -53.09 6.19
CA VAL A 437 -4.97 -52.55 4.82
C VAL A 437 -6.36 -52.56 4.18
N ALA A 438 -6.90 -51.37 3.89
CA ALA A 438 -8.07 -51.20 3.03
C ALA A 438 -7.68 -51.17 1.54
N LYS A 439 -8.38 -51.98 0.72
CA LYS A 439 -8.14 -52.16 -0.72
C LYS A 439 -8.45 -50.89 -1.53
N SER A 440 -7.46 -50.40 -2.27
CA SER A 440 -7.63 -49.30 -3.23
C SER A 440 -8.47 -49.74 -4.45
N LYS A 441 -9.35 -48.87 -4.92
CA LYS A 441 -10.05 -48.99 -6.21
C LYS A 441 -9.39 -48.07 -7.24
N GLN A 442 -9.00 -48.63 -8.39
CA GLN A 442 -8.46 -47.89 -9.54
C GLN A 442 -9.49 -46.90 -10.14
N PRO A 443 -9.03 -45.77 -10.68
CA PRO A 443 -9.88 -44.77 -11.33
C PRO A 443 -10.33 -45.21 -12.73
N LYS A 444 -11.60 -44.94 -13.07
CA LYS A 444 -12.17 -45.16 -14.42
C LYS A 444 -11.81 -44.02 -15.37
N ALA A 445 -11.55 -44.37 -16.61
CA ALA A 445 -11.25 -43.47 -17.73
C ALA A 445 -12.41 -42.50 -18.07
N PRO A 446 -12.11 -41.30 -18.63
CA PRO A 446 -13.10 -40.27 -18.89
C PRO A 446 -13.99 -40.62 -20.10
N LYS A 447 -15.30 -40.37 -19.96
CA LYS A 447 -16.29 -40.52 -21.04
C LYS A 447 -16.22 -39.33 -22.01
N ALA A 448 -16.34 -39.63 -23.31
CA ALA A 448 -16.41 -38.65 -24.39
C ALA A 448 -17.58 -37.65 -24.24
N GLN A 449 -17.31 -36.38 -24.54
CA GLN A 449 -18.29 -35.30 -24.52
C GLN A 449 -19.33 -35.45 -25.64
N LYS A 450 -20.61 -35.28 -25.29
CA LYS A 450 -21.72 -35.21 -26.24
C LYS A 450 -21.70 -33.88 -27.01
N PRO A 451 -22.13 -33.85 -28.29
CA PRO A 451 -22.20 -32.62 -29.09
C PRO A 451 -23.22 -31.63 -28.49
N ALA A 452 -22.88 -30.34 -28.55
CA ALA A 452 -23.69 -29.25 -28.02
C ALA A 452 -25.07 -29.17 -28.72
N LYS A 453 -26.13 -28.94 -27.94
CA LYS A 453 -27.49 -28.71 -28.45
C LYS A 453 -27.56 -27.38 -29.21
N ALA A 454 -28.32 -27.35 -30.30
CA ALA A 454 -28.61 -26.13 -31.05
C ALA A 454 -29.26 -25.04 -30.17
N PRO A 455 -28.93 -23.75 -30.39
CA PRO A 455 -29.44 -22.64 -29.59
C PRO A 455 -30.96 -22.50 -29.76
N LYS A 456 -31.67 -22.21 -28.65
CA LYS A 456 -33.11 -21.96 -28.69
C LYS A 456 -33.42 -20.61 -29.36
N PRO A 457 -34.49 -20.50 -30.17
CA PRO A 457 -34.93 -19.24 -30.77
C PRO A 457 -35.36 -18.22 -29.71
N ALA A 458 -35.36 -16.94 -30.07
CA ALA A 458 -35.83 -15.86 -29.21
C ALA A 458 -37.30 -16.08 -28.80
N ARG A 459 -37.65 -15.69 -27.57
CA ARG A 459 -39.07 -15.72 -27.15
C ARG A 459 -39.86 -14.69 -27.98
N PRO A 460 -41.11 -14.97 -28.37
CA PRO A 460 -41.96 -13.98 -29.03
C PRO A 460 -42.03 -12.71 -28.18
N GLY A 461 -41.64 -11.56 -28.76
CA GLY A 461 -41.63 -10.25 -28.10
C GLY A 461 -40.37 -9.88 -27.32
N GLN A 462 -39.34 -10.74 -27.27
CA GLN A 462 -38.06 -10.40 -26.63
C GLN A 462 -37.18 -9.60 -27.61
N SER A 463 -36.93 -8.33 -27.31
CA SER A 463 -36.05 -7.48 -28.12
C SER A 463 -34.57 -7.76 -27.82
N PHE A 464 -33.68 -7.38 -28.74
CA PHE A 464 -32.23 -7.41 -28.51
C PHE A 464 -31.83 -6.54 -27.30
N GLY A 465 -32.56 -5.45 -27.04
CA GLY A 465 -32.36 -4.59 -25.86
C GLY A 465 -32.68 -5.30 -24.54
N ASP A 466 -33.78 -6.06 -24.47
CA ASP A 466 -34.13 -6.86 -23.29
C ASP A 466 -33.10 -7.95 -22.99
N TYR A 467 -32.43 -8.44 -24.04
CA TYR A 467 -31.37 -9.42 -23.95
C TYR A 467 -30.05 -8.80 -23.46
N ILE A 468 -29.71 -7.58 -23.89
CA ILE A 468 -28.55 -6.82 -23.37
C ILE A 468 -28.70 -6.50 -21.88
N GLY A 469 -29.91 -6.19 -21.40
CA GLY A 469 -30.15 -5.99 -19.96
C GLY A 469 -29.87 -7.23 -19.09
N GLN A 470 -29.83 -8.43 -19.69
CA GLN A 470 -29.42 -9.68 -19.01
C GLN A 470 -27.90 -9.90 -19.04
N PHE A 471 -27.19 -9.24 -19.97
CA PHE A 471 -25.72 -9.23 -20.07
C PHE A 471 -25.11 -8.38 -18.94
N GLU A 472 -25.72 -7.23 -18.62
CA GLU A 472 -25.31 -6.38 -17.48
C GLU A 472 -25.40 -7.09 -16.13
N ASN A 473 -26.29 -8.09 -16.02
CA ASN A 473 -26.48 -8.90 -14.80
C ASN A 473 -25.63 -10.18 -14.77
N GLY A 474 -24.68 -10.37 -15.70
CA GLY A 474 -23.70 -11.48 -15.68
C GLY A 474 -24.27 -12.87 -16.01
N THR A 475 -25.44 -12.95 -16.67
CA THR A 475 -26.16 -14.22 -16.85
C THR A 475 -26.04 -14.87 -18.24
N ILE A 476 -25.19 -14.38 -19.14
CA ILE A 476 -25.15 -14.85 -20.54
C ILE A 476 -23.77 -15.42 -20.93
N ASN A 477 -23.76 -16.70 -21.35
CA ASN A 477 -22.61 -17.44 -21.90
C ASN A 477 -22.92 -17.92 -23.34
N GLU A 478 -23.28 -17.03 -24.25
CA GLU A 478 -23.55 -17.38 -25.66
C GLU A 478 -22.55 -16.69 -26.61
N SER A 479 -22.17 -17.38 -27.69
CA SER A 479 -21.21 -16.84 -28.68
C SER A 479 -21.88 -15.81 -29.61
N PRO A 480 -21.11 -14.89 -30.24
CA PRO A 480 -21.64 -13.91 -31.20
C PRO A 480 -22.44 -14.54 -32.35
N GLU A 481 -22.06 -15.75 -32.77
CA GLU A 481 -22.74 -16.50 -33.82
C GLU A 481 -24.10 -17.03 -33.35
N ALA A 482 -24.20 -17.49 -32.09
CA ALA A 482 -25.46 -17.93 -31.51
C ALA A 482 -26.44 -16.76 -31.35
N LEU A 483 -25.94 -15.57 -31.01
CA LEU A 483 -26.73 -14.35 -30.91
C LEU A 483 -27.17 -13.81 -32.27
N ALA A 484 -26.25 -13.80 -33.24
CA ALA A 484 -26.56 -13.43 -34.62
C ALA A 484 -27.67 -14.33 -35.21
N ALA A 485 -27.58 -15.64 -34.99
CA ALA A 485 -28.62 -16.58 -35.40
C ALA A 485 -29.94 -16.38 -34.64
N ARG A 486 -29.90 -16.08 -33.34
CA ARG A 486 -31.09 -15.89 -32.51
C ARG A 486 -31.90 -14.63 -32.89
N PHE A 487 -31.21 -13.57 -33.31
CA PHE A 487 -31.83 -12.27 -33.61
C PHE A 487 -31.81 -11.92 -35.10
N GLU A 488 -31.47 -12.89 -35.96
CA GLU A 488 -31.38 -12.73 -37.42
C GLU A 488 -30.51 -11.53 -37.85
N MET A 489 -29.40 -11.30 -37.14
CA MET A 489 -28.47 -10.21 -37.39
C MET A 489 -27.19 -10.69 -38.08
N PRO A 490 -26.49 -9.83 -38.85
CA PRO A 490 -25.17 -10.14 -39.36
C PRO A 490 -24.18 -10.38 -38.21
N VAL A 491 -23.42 -11.48 -38.24
CA VAL A 491 -22.43 -11.85 -37.21
C VAL A 491 -21.41 -10.73 -36.97
N ASN A 492 -20.99 -10.01 -38.00
CA ASN A 492 -20.03 -8.90 -37.88
C ASN A 492 -20.61 -7.71 -37.10
N LEU A 493 -21.92 -7.45 -37.22
CA LEU A 493 -22.60 -6.42 -36.44
C LEU A 493 -22.69 -6.82 -34.96
N VAL A 494 -23.06 -8.08 -34.68
CA VAL A 494 -23.10 -8.61 -33.30
C VAL A 494 -21.71 -8.61 -32.66
N ARG A 495 -20.65 -8.98 -33.40
CA ARG A 495 -19.26 -8.90 -32.92
C ARG A 495 -18.83 -7.47 -32.61
N ALA A 496 -19.17 -6.50 -33.45
CA ALA A 496 -18.89 -5.09 -33.20
C ALA A 496 -19.63 -4.56 -31.95
N MET A 497 -20.90 -4.94 -31.77
CA MET A 497 -21.70 -4.56 -30.59
C MET A 497 -21.19 -5.22 -29.30
N MET A 498 -20.89 -6.52 -29.34
CA MET A 498 -20.28 -7.27 -28.23
C MET A 498 -18.91 -6.71 -27.83
N ALA A 499 -18.06 -6.39 -28.80
CA ALA A 499 -16.76 -5.74 -28.55
C ALA A 499 -16.94 -4.37 -27.90
N SER A 500 -17.96 -3.60 -28.31
CA SER A 500 -18.30 -2.31 -27.71
C SER A 500 -18.77 -2.46 -26.25
N LEU A 501 -19.59 -3.47 -25.95
CA LEU A 501 -20.05 -3.77 -24.58
C LEU A 501 -18.93 -4.27 -23.66
N HIS A 502 -18.02 -5.11 -24.16
CA HIS A 502 -16.85 -5.59 -23.41
C HIS A 502 -15.85 -4.46 -23.07
N ILE A 503 -15.73 -3.45 -23.94
CA ILE A 503 -14.89 -2.26 -23.68
C ILE A 503 -15.52 -1.35 -22.63
N THR A 504 -16.86 -1.36 -22.50
CA THR A 504 -17.59 -0.51 -21.56
C THR A 504 -17.68 -1.13 -20.16
N TYR A 505 -17.51 -2.46 -20.03
CA TYR A 505 -17.63 -3.18 -18.76
C TYR A 505 -16.35 -3.97 -18.42
N ILE A 506 -15.31 -3.26 -17.98
CA ILE A 506 -14.25 -3.84 -17.14
C ILE A 506 -14.53 -3.35 -15.72
N PRO A 507 -14.90 -4.23 -14.77
CA PRO A 507 -15.10 -3.82 -13.40
C PRO A 507 -13.79 -3.22 -12.88
N SER A 508 -13.87 -2.05 -12.27
CA SER A 508 -12.75 -1.45 -11.53
C SER A 508 -12.46 -2.31 -10.29
N THR A 509 -11.82 -3.46 -10.48
CA THR A 509 -11.30 -4.23 -9.35
C THR A 509 -10.04 -3.54 -8.86
N GLY A 510 -10.22 -2.65 -7.89
CA GLY A 510 -9.19 -2.23 -6.95
C GLY A 510 -8.09 -1.30 -7.48
N GLY A 511 -8.19 -0.01 -7.13
CA GLY A 511 -7.04 0.72 -6.59
C GLY A 511 -5.90 1.13 -7.53
N THR A 512 -6.11 1.34 -8.83
CA THR A 512 -5.10 2.04 -9.66
C THR A 512 -5.70 3.22 -10.41
N THR A 513 -5.56 4.40 -9.81
CA THR A 513 -5.66 5.69 -10.50
C THR A 513 -4.50 5.83 -11.50
N GLY A 514 -4.76 5.67 -12.80
CA GLY A 514 -4.01 6.41 -13.84
C GLY A 514 -3.48 5.66 -15.06
N GLY A 515 -3.40 4.33 -15.10
CA GLY A 515 -2.65 3.63 -16.15
C GLY A 515 -3.43 3.16 -17.38
N THR A 516 -4.57 2.50 -17.19
CA THR A 516 -5.32 1.84 -18.28
C THR A 516 -6.27 2.78 -19.03
N TRP A 517 -6.49 3.98 -18.49
CA TRP A 517 -7.48 4.92 -19.00
C TRP A 517 -7.05 5.63 -20.30
N PHE A 518 -5.74 5.78 -20.53
CA PHE A 518 -5.22 6.54 -21.68
C PHE A 518 -5.37 5.84 -23.03
N ALA A 519 -5.14 4.53 -23.11
CA ALA A 519 -5.29 3.79 -24.36
C ALA A 519 -6.76 3.72 -24.81
N ASN A 520 -7.67 3.52 -23.86
CA ASN A 520 -9.11 3.47 -24.13
C ASN A 520 -9.68 4.84 -24.54
N ARG A 521 -9.01 5.94 -24.15
CA ARG A 521 -9.36 7.32 -24.58
C ARG A 521 -9.25 7.52 -26.08
N ALA A 522 -8.18 7.04 -26.72
CA ALA A 522 -7.98 7.22 -28.16
C ALA A 522 -9.04 6.48 -29.00
N TYR A 523 -9.40 5.26 -28.58
CA TYR A 523 -10.46 4.48 -29.24
C TYR A 523 -11.85 5.06 -29.02
N ALA A 524 -12.16 5.49 -27.79
CA ALA A 524 -13.44 6.15 -27.49
C ALA A 524 -13.59 7.47 -28.26
N VAL A 525 -12.51 8.26 -28.37
CA VAL A 525 -12.47 9.47 -29.21
C VAL A 525 -12.69 9.11 -30.68
N GLY A 526 -11.96 8.13 -31.22
CA GLY A 526 -12.13 7.72 -32.62
C GLY A 526 -13.54 7.23 -32.96
N LEU A 527 -14.17 6.47 -32.05
CA LEU A 527 -15.53 5.95 -32.22
C LEU A 527 -16.58 7.06 -32.14
N ALA A 528 -16.46 7.97 -31.16
CA ALA A 528 -17.34 9.13 -31.06
C ALA A 528 -17.29 9.98 -32.33
N TRP A 529 -16.10 10.15 -32.91
CA TRP A 529 -15.91 10.86 -34.17
C TRP A 529 -16.50 10.15 -35.39
N ALA A 530 -16.37 8.82 -35.48
CA ALA A 530 -16.99 8.05 -36.55
C ALA A 530 -18.52 8.17 -36.51
N VAL A 531 -19.11 8.18 -35.31
CA VAL A 531 -20.54 8.39 -35.10
C VAL A 531 -20.94 9.84 -35.42
N GLU A 532 -20.14 10.83 -34.98
CA GLU A 532 -20.32 12.26 -35.31
C GLU A 532 -20.25 12.53 -36.82
N LEU A 533 -19.50 11.76 -37.61
CA LEU A 533 -19.44 11.88 -39.08
C LEU A 533 -20.55 11.11 -39.80
N ALA A 534 -20.91 9.92 -39.31
CA ALA A 534 -21.89 9.04 -39.96
C ALA A 534 -23.33 9.55 -39.84
N LEU A 535 -23.72 10.04 -38.66
CA LEU A 535 -25.07 10.59 -38.40
C LEU A 535 -25.46 11.74 -39.35
N PRO A 536 -24.60 12.74 -39.61
CA PRO A 536 -24.93 13.82 -40.52
C PRO A 536 -24.84 13.45 -41.99
N LEU A 537 -23.97 12.51 -42.38
CA LEU A 537 -24.04 11.93 -43.73
C LEU A 537 -25.38 11.23 -43.94
N ALA A 538 -25.82 10.45 -42.94
CA ALA A 538 -27.13 9.81 -42.96
C ALA A 538 -28.28 10.83 -42.95
N ALA A 539 -28.20 11.90 -42.14
CA ALA A 539 -29.20 12.96 -42.11
C ALA A 539 -29.27 13.74 -43.44
N ALA A 540 -28.13 14.03 -44.06
CA ALA A 540 -28.06 14.68 -45.38
C ALA A 540 -28.64 13.79 -46.49
N LEU A 541 -28.50 12.47 -46.38
CA LEU A 541 -29.08 11.50 -47.32
C LEU A 541 -30.58 11.27 -47.09
N LEU A 542 -31.10 11.54 -45.88
CA LEU A 542 -32.49 11.31 -45.51
C LEU A 542 -33.42 12.53 -45.71
N LEU A 543 -32.85 13.72 -45.89
CA LEU A 543 -33.64 14.94 -46.11
C LEU A 543 -34.01 15.08 -47.59
N SER A 544 -35.31 15.27 -47.87
CA SER A 544 -35.80 15.46 -49.23
C SER A 544 -35.35 16.81 -49.78
N SER A 545 -35.19 16.90 -51.10
CA SER A 545 -34.78 18.12 -51.82
C SER A 545 -35.69 19.33 -51.61
N GLY A 546 -36.88 19.15 -51.01
CA GLY A 546 -37.81 20.22 -50.65
C GLY A 546 -37.65 20.79 -49.24
N THR A 547 -36.73 20.26 -48.43
CA THR A 547 -36.59 20.72 -47.04
C THR A 547 -35.88 22.08 -47.00
N PRO A 548 -36.47 23.12 -46.38
CA PRO A 548 -35.90 24.46 -46.41
C PRO A 548 -34.50 24.50 -45.75
N ALA A 549 -33.61 25.34 -46.29
CA ALA A 549 -32.19 25.34 -45.93
C ALA A 549 -31.91 25.63 -44.44
N TRP A 550 -32.80 26.35 -43.76
CA TRP A 550 -32.67 26.60 -42.32
C TRP A 550 -32.89 25.33 -41.47
N ALA A 551 -33.73 24.39 -41.93
CA ALA A 551 -33.96 23.12 -41.26
C ALA A 551 -32.76 22.17 -41.42
N HIS A 552 -32.11 22.18 -42.58
CA HIS A 552 -30.82 21.52 -42.79
C HIS A 552 -29.74 22.11 -41.87
N GLY A 553 -29.67 23.43 -41.75
CA GLY A 553 -28.74 24.12 -40.85
C GLY A 553 -28.94 23.76 -39.37
N LEU A 554 -30.19 23.69 -38.90
CA LEU A 554 -30.52 23.31 -37.53
C LEU A 554 -30.25 21.82 -37.24
N LEU A 555 -30.53 20.92 -38.18
CA LEU A 555 -30.21 19.49 -38.03
C LEU A 555 -28.71 19.26 -38.03
N ALA A 556 -27.95 19.92 -38.91
CA ALA A 556 -26.50 19.86 -38.90
C ALA A 556 -25.92 20.40 -37.58
N ALA A 557 -26.43 21.54 -37.09
CA ALA A 557 -25.99 22.11 -35.81
C ALA A 557 -26.37 21.22 -34.61
N GLY A 558 -27.57 20.64 -34.58
CA GLY A 558 -28.02 19.77 -33.49
C GLY A 558 -27.27 18.43 -33.45
N VAL A 559 -26.97 17.84 -34.61
CA VAL A 559 -26.34 16.52 -34.73
C VAL A 559 -24.82 16.59 -34.59
N PHE A 560 -24.15 17.61 -35.14
CA PHE A 560 -22.69 17.74 -35.00
C PHE A 560 -22.28 18.49 -33.74
N TYR A 561 -22.97 19.59 -33.42
CA TYR A 561 -22.39 20.60 -32.54
C TYR A 561 -22.66 20.31 -31.07
N LEU A 562 -23.84 19.77 -30.75
CA LEU A 562 -24.22 19.46 -29.37
C LEU A 562 -23.40 18.30 -28.79
N PRO A 563 -23.18 17.16 -29.49
CA PRO A 563 -22.32 16.10 -29.00
C PRO A 563 -20.87 16.54 -28.85
N HIS A 564 -20.34 17.31 -29.82
CA HIS A 564 -18.97 17.82 -29.78
C HIS A 564 -18.74 18.80 -28.61
N LEU A 565 -19.68 19.71 -28.35
CA LEU A 565 -19.62 20.62 -27.20
C LEU A 565 -19.74 19.89 -25.87
N LEU A 566 -20.67 18.93 -25.76
CA LEU A 566 -20.81 18.11 -24.57
C LEU A 566 -19.54 17.30 -24.30
N PHE A 567 -18.95 16.70 -25.34
CA PHE A 567 -17.70 15.98 -25.26
C PHE A 567 -16.54 16.86 -24.78
N ARG A 568 -16.42 18.09 -25.30
CA ARG A 568 -15.41 19.05 -24.84
C ARG A 568 -15.68 19.59 -23.43
N MET A 569 -16.94 19.75 -23.01
CA MET A 569 -17.28 20.07 -21.63
C MET A 569 -16.88 18.94 -20.67
N PHE A 570 -17.07 17.68 -21.08
CA PHE A 570 -16.62 16.52 -20.32
C PHE A 570 -15.10 16.46 -20.22
N LEU A 571 -14.38 16.74 -21.31
CA LEU A 571 -12.91 16.85 -21.32
C LEU A 571 -12.38 18.02 -20.48
N GLY A 572 -13.08 19.16 -20.50
CA GLY A 572 -12.71 20.37 -19.76
C GLY A 572 -12.79 20.21 -18.24
N ARG A 573 -13.43 19.14 -17.75
CA ARG A 573 -13.52 18.79 -16.32
C ARG A 573 -12.21 18.22 -15.77
N GLU A 574 -11.30 17.77 -16.64
CA GLU A 574 -9.95 17.33 -16.26
C GLU A 574 -8.99 18.53 -16.15
N ARG A 575 -8.40 18.70 -14.95
CA ARG A 575 -7.35 19.71 -14.71
C ARG A 575 -6.13 19.43 -15.61
N GLY A 576 -5.93 20.28 -16.63
CA GLY A 576 -4.71 20.27 -17.46
C GLY A 576 -4.97 20.31 -18.97
N VAL A 577 -6.17 19.89 -19.42
CA VAL A 577 -6.52 19.85 -20.85
C VAL A 577 -6.47 21.23 -21.50
N TRP A 578 -6.87 22.27 -20.78
CA TRP A 578 -6.82 23.67 -21.25
C TRP A 578 -5.39 24.25 -21.36
N LYS A 579 -4.36 23.53 -20.91
CA LYS A 579 -2.96 23.97 -21.05
C LYS A 579 -2.31 23.48 -22.34
N ASP A 580 -2.97 22.58 -23.08
CA ASP A 580 -2.47 22.10 -24.36
C ASP A 580 -2.85 23.11 -25.47
N PRO A 581 -1.86 23.79 -26.08
CA PRO A 581 -2.11 24.80 -27.10
C PRO A 581 -2.80 24.25 -28.35
N SER A 582 -2.65 22.95 -28.63
CA SER A 582 -3.33 22.26 -29.74
C SER A 582 -4.84 22.22 -29.51
N ILE A 583 -5.26 21.88 -28.30
CA ILE A 583 -6.68 21.77 -27.93
C ILE A 583 -7.33 23.14 -27.90
N VAL A 584 -6.64 24.14 -27.36
CA VAL A 584 -7.11 25.54 -27.34
C VAL A 584 -7.21 26.08 -28.76
N GLY A 585 -6.16 25.94 -29.58
CA GLY A 585 -6.15 26.37 -30.98
C GLY A 585 -7.27 25.75 -31.80
N MET A 586 -7.53 24.46 -31.61
CA MET A 586 -8.63 23.77 -32.29
C MET A 586 -10.00 24.26 -31.83
N THR A 587 -10.17 24.54 -30.54
CA THR A 587 -11.43 25.11 -30.01
C THR A 587 -11.74 26.46 -30.67
N ILE A 588 -10.71 27.30 -30.81
CA ILE A 588 -10.82 28.61 -31.47
C ILE A 588 -11.14 28.43 -32.96
N LEU A 589 -10.45 27.52 -33.66
CA LEU A 589 -10.66 27.27 -35.08
C LEU A 589 -12.08 26.79 -35.37
N THR A 590 -12.63 25.88 -34.55
CA THR A 590 -14.02 25.42 -34.64
C THR A 590 -14.99 26.58 -34.41
N GLY A 591 -14.75 27.39 -33.38
CA GLY A 591 -15.58 28.56 -33.07
C GLY A 591 -15.64 29.56 -34.22
N LEU A 592 -14.49 29.86 -34.84
CA LEU A 592 -14.40 30.75 -36.00
C LEU A 592 -15.12 30.18 -37.23
N GLY A 593 -14.96 28.88 -37.49
CA GLY A 593 -15.68 28.20 -38.57
C GLY A 593 -17.19 28.29 -38.47
N VAL A 594 -17.70 28.14 -37.25
CA VAL A 594 -19.13 28.21 -36.98
C VAL A 594 -19.64 29.63 -37.02
N ALA A 595 -18.90 30.59 -36.45
CA ALA A 595 -19.24 32.00 -36.59
C ALA A 595 -19.32 32.41 -38.07
N PHE A 596 -18.36 31.96 -38.89
CA PHE A 596 -18.38 32.18 -40.33
C PHE A 596 -19.61 31.54 -41.00
N ALA A 597 -19.87 30.25 -40.74
CA ALA A 597 -21.00 29.54 -41.34
C ALA A 597 -22.37 30.15 -40.98
N PHE A 598 -22.53 30.65 -39.76
CA PHE A 598 -23.72 31.39 -39.35
C PHE A 598 -23.81 32.75 -40.04
N SER A 599 -22.70 33.49 -40.13
CA SER A 599 -22.67 34.83 -40.74
C SER A 599 -22.90 34.82 -42.26
N ALA A 600 -22.42 33.78 -42.95
CA ALA A 600 -22.57 33.63 -44.40
C ALA A 600 -23.94 33.06 -44.83
N GLY A 601 -24.79 32.73 -43.85
CA GLY A 601 -26.01 31.95 -44.06
C GLY A 601 -25.67 30.49 -44.35
N LEU A 602 -26.15 29.58 -43.48
CA LEU A 602 -25.94 28.12 -43.54
C LEU A 602 -26.35 27.45 -44.88
N ALA A 603 -26.98 28.21 -45.78
CA ALA A 603 -27.44 27.77 -47.09
C ALA A 603 -26.44 28.00 -48.24
N THR A 604 -25.33 28.72 -48.01
CA THR A 604 -24.38 28.98 -49.10
C THR A 604 -23.41 27.81 -49.29
N PRO A 605 -23.10 27.41 -50.54
CA PRO A 605 -22.10 26.37 -50.80
C PRO A 605 -20.74 26.67 -50.15
N ALA A 606 -20.39 27.96 -49.99
CA ALA A 606 -19.19 28.41 -49.31
C ALA A 606 -19.18 28.08 -47.81
N ALA A 607 -20.32 28.22 -47.11
CA ALA A 607 -20.44 27.84 -45.71
C ALA A 607 -20.30 26.32 -45.50
N VAL A 608 -20.90 25.53 -46.39
CA VAL A 608 -20.78 24.06 -46.37
C VAL A 608 -19.34 23.63 -46.64
N ALA A 609 -18.69 24.23 -47.64
CA ALA A 609 -17.28 23.95 -47.96
C ALA A 609 -16.34 24.31 -46.80
N ALA A 610 -16.57 25.44 -46.11
CA ALA A 610 -15.78 25.86 -44.97
C ALA A 610 -15.91 24.90 -43.78
N LEU A 611 -17.12 24.46 -43.45
CA LEU A 611 -17.36 23.49 -42.38
C LEU A 611 -16.74 22.12 -42.71
N ALA A 612 -16.86 21.67 -43.97
CA ALA A 612 -16.24 20.43 -44.43
C ALA A 612 -14.71 20.50 -44.33
N ALA A 613 -14.09 21.61 -44.73
CA ALA A 613 -12.65 21.80 -44.62
C ALA A 613 -12.18 21.76 -43.15
N ILE A 614 -12.93 22.38 -42.23
CA ILE A 614 -12.62 22.36 -40.79
C ILE A 614 -12.75 20.96 -40.20
N ALA A 615 -13.76 20.19 -40.62
CA ALA A 615 -13.94 18.80 -40.22
C ALA A 615 -12.78 17.91 -40.72
N ILE A 616 -12.32 18.12 -41.96
CA ILE A 616 -11.17 17.41 -42.52
C ILE A 616 -9.89 17.76 -41.76
N VAL A 617 -9.62 19.05 -41.51
CA VAL A 617 -8.46 19.49 -40.73
C VAL A 617 -8.48 18.85 -39.33
N HIS A 618 -9.64 18.81 -38.68
CA HIS A 618 -9.80 18.13 -37.40
C HIS A 618 -9.50 16.64 -37.47
N PHE A 619 -10.06 15.95 -38.47
CA PHE A 619 -9.83 14.53 -38.65
C PHE A 619 -8.35 14.22 -38.86
N VAL A 620 -7.67 14.95 -39.74
CA VAL A 620 -6.25 14.76 -40.04
C VAL A 620 -5.39 15.02 -38.79
N LEU A 621 -5.65 16.10 -38.05
CA LEU A 621 -4.87 16.44 -36.87
C LEU A 621 -5.08 15.41 -35.73
N ASN A 622 -6.31 14.96 -35.53
CA ASN A 622 -6.63 13.94 -34.54
C ASN A 622 -6.06 12.57 -34.91
N LEU A 623 -6.11 12.20 -36.20
CA LEU A 623 -5.45 11.01 -36.70
C LEU A 623 -3.94 11.08 -36.47
N TRP A 624 -3.33 12.24 -36.75
CA TRP A 624 -1.91 12.47 -36.49
C TRP A 624 -1.55 12.38 -35.00
N LEU A 625 -2.38 12.94 -34.11
CA LEU A 625 -2.21 12.79 -32.66
C LEU A 625 -2.39 11.33 -32.21
N ALA A 626 -3.41 10.64 -32.70
CA ALA A 626 -3.66 9.23 -32.39
C ALA A 626 -2.52 8.32 -32.86
N LEU A 627 -1.92 8.61 -34.02
CA LEU A 627 -0.76 7.89 -34.54
C LEU A 627 0.53 8.17 -33.76
N ARG A 628 0.62 9.30 -33.04
CA ARG A 628 1.75 9.64 -32.17
C ARG A 628 1.61 9.13 -30.74
N ILE A 629 0.41 8.82 -30.29
CA ILE A 629 0.20 8.17 -28.99
C ILE A 629 0.67 6.72 -29.12
N PRO A 630 1.70 6.27 -28.37
CA PRO A 630 2.15 4.89 -28.42
C PRO A 630 0.97 3.96 -28.15
N SER A 631 0.81 2.93 -28.99
CA SER A 631 -0.35 2.02 -28.90
C SER A 631 -0.43 1.36 -27.51
N ALA A 632 -1.63 0.91 -27.12
CA ALA A 632 -1.84 0.18 -25.87
C ALA A 632 -0.83 -0.97 -25.71
N ALA A 633 -0.50 -1.65 -26.81
CA ALA A 633 0.50 -2.71 -26.85
C ALA A 633 1.93 -2.21 -26.63
N VAL A 634 2.29 -1.02 -27.12
CA VAL A 634 3.60 -0.39 -26.85
C VAL A 634 3.68 0.12 -25.41
N ILE A 635 2.61 0.71 -24.89
CA ILE A 635 2.50 1.13 -23.48
C ILE A 635 2.56 -0.09 -22.56
N GLN A 636 1.84 -1.18 -22.88
CA GLN A 636 1.89 -2.43 -22.12
C GLN A 636 3.24 -3.14 -22.23
N ARG A 637 3.92 -3.11 -23.38
CA ARG A 637 5.31 -3.59 -23.50
C ARG A 637 6.31 -2.74 -22.72
N ARG A 638 6.01 -1.46 -22.50
CA ARG A 638 6.80 -0.58 -21.60
C ARG A 638 6.42 -0.77 -20.13
N LEU A 639 5.18 -1.17 -19.86
CA LEU A 639 4.66 -1.65 -18.56
C LEU A 639 4.96 -3.15 -18.38
N VAL A 640 6.20 -3.57 -18.62
CA VAL A 640 6.68 -4.81 -17.98
C VAL A 640 6.81 -4.48 -16.50
N ARG A 641 5.70 -4.63 -15.76
CA ARG A 641 5.74 -4.79 -14.32
C ARG A 641 6.35 -6.18 -14.07
N THR A 642 7.66 -6.26 -14.05
CA THR A 642 8.29 -7.16 -13.09
C THR A 642 7.97 -6.54 -11.74
N GLU A 643 7.04 -7.13 -10.99
CA GLU A 643 7.02 -6.86 -9.56
C GLU A 643 8.46 -7.06 -9.07
N PRO A 644 9.06 -6.10 -8.34
CA PRO A 644 10.44 -6.23 -7.91
C PRO A 644 10.56 -7.53 -7.11
N VAL A 645 11.23 -8.52 -7.71
CA VAL A 645 11.51 -9.77 -7.02
C VAL A 645 12.42 -9.40 -5.86
N PRO A 646 12.05 -9.70 -4.60
CA PRO A 646 12.89 -9.37 -3.47
C PRO A 646 14.28 -9.96 -3.70
N ALA A 647 15.34 -9.19 -3.40
CA ALA A 647 16.71 -9.67 -3.55
C ALA A 647 16.92 -11.03 -2.86
N THR A 648 16.24 -11.27 -1.74
CA THR A 648 16.24 -12.52 -0.99
C THR A 648 15.69 -13.72 -1.77
N ALA A 649 14.73 -13.53 -2.68
CA ALA A 649 14.22 -14.60 -3.53
C ALA A 649 15.24 -15.00 -4.61
N ILE A 650 15.91 -14.02 -5.23
CA ILE A 650 17.01 -14.27 -6.18
C ILE A 650 18.20 -14.91 -5.46
N GLU A 651 18.59 -14.38 -4.30
CA GLU A 651 19.68 -14.91 -3.50
C GLU A 651 19.42 -16.35 -3.04
N SER A 652 18.15 -16.75 -2.85
CA SER A 652 17.80 -18.13 -2.47
C SER A 652 18.02 -19.16 -3.57
N GLU A 653 18.13 -18.74 -4.82
CA GLU A 653 18.42 -19.58 -5.98
C GLU A 653 19.93 -19.65 -6.30
N LEU A 654 20.74 -18.83 -5.63
CA LEU A 654 22.17 -18.71 -5.86
C LEU A 654 22.96 -19.41 -4.75
N SER A 655 24.11 -19.97 -5.10
CA SER A 655 25.06 -20.45 -4.09
C SER A 655 25.62 -19.28 -3.28
N PRO A 656 26.10 -19.50 -2.03
CA PRO A 656 26.69 -18.44 -1.22
C PRO A 656 27.82 -17.67 -1.90
N ALA A 657 28.63 -18.36 -2.71
CA ALA A 657 29.70 -17.73 -3.49
C ALA A 657 29.15 -16.82 -4.60
N GLN A 658 28.08 -17.22 -5.28
CA GLN A 658 27.41 -16.39 -6.29
C GLN A 658 26.71 -15.19 -5.67
N VAL A 659 26.11 -15.34 -4.48
CA VAL A 659 25.53 -14.22 -3.72
C VAL A 659 26.64 -13.22 -3.33
N ALA A 660 27.77 -13.70 -2.83
CA ALA A 660 28.91 -12.86 -2.49
C ALA A 660 29.47 -12.11 -3.71
N ASP A 661 29.63 -12.78 -4.85
CA ASP A 661 30.06 -12.16 -6.12
C ASP A 661 29.05 -11.11 -6.61
N LEU A 662 27.75 -11.43 -6.58
CA LEU A 662 26.69 -10.51 -6.98
C LEU A 662 26.68 -9.25 -6.10
N ARG A 663 26.81 -9.40 -4.78
CA ARG A 663 26.88 -8.27 -3.84
C ARG A 663 28.14 -7.44 -4.06
N ALA A 664 29.29 -8.07 -4.26
CA ALA A 664 30.55 -7.36 -4.53
C ALA A 664 30.47 -6.54 -5.82
N LYS A 665 29.88 -7.10 -6.88
CA LYS A 665 29.64 -6.40 -8.16
C LYS A 665 28.59 -5.30 -8.03
N ALA A 666 27.51 -5.52 -7.28
CA ALA A 666 26.53 -4.47 -7.02
C ALA A 666 27.15 -3.26 -6.29
N ILE A 667 27.99 -3.51 -5.29
CA ILE A 667 28.76 -2.46 -4.60
C ILE A 667 29.67 -1.72 -5.58
N SER A 668 30.41 -2.44 -6.43
CA SER A 668 31.30 -1.80 -7.40
C SER A 668 30.55 -0.96 -8.45
N PHE A 669 29.33 -1.35 -8.83
CA PHE A 669 28.47 -0.54 -9.71
C PHE A 669 27.99 0.73 -9.02
N VAL A 670 27.67 0.68 -7.72
CA VAL A 670 27.32 1.88 -6.94
C VAL A 670 28.50 2.83 -6.80
N ASP A 671 29.71 2.30 -6.58
CA ASP A 671 30.91 3.14 -6.49
C ASP A 671 31.26 3.76 -7.84
N GLU A 672 31.06 3.04 -8.95
CA GLU A 672 31.18 3.61 -10.29
C GLU A 672 30.14 4.72 -10.53
N ALA A 673 28.89 4.52 -10.10
CA ALA A 673 27.86 5.54 -10.20
C ALA A 673 28.24 6.82 -9.42
N ARG A 674 28.75 6.68 -8.19
CA ARG A 674 29.25 7.83 -7.39
C ARG A 674 30.35 8.58 -8.12
N ARG A 675 31.32 7.86 -8.68
CA ARG A 675 32.43 8.45 -9.43
C ARG A 675 31.94 9.22 -10.66
N VAL A 676 30.99 8.66 -11.41
CA VAL A 676 30.39 9.32 -12.58
C VAL A 676 29.61 10.58 -12.17
N ILE A 677 28.87 10.53 -11.05
CA ILE A 677 28.18 11.72 -10.53
C ILE A 677 29.19 12.83 -10.24
N ASP A 678 30.28 12.51 -9.53
CA ASP A 678 31.30 13.50 -9.20
C ASP A 678 32.01 14.07 -10.45
N GLU A 679 32.32 13.21 -11.42
CA GLU A 679 32.92 13.59 -12.72
C GLU A 679 31.99 14.52 -13.52
N GLU A 680 30.73 14.15 -13.70
CA GLU A 680 29.74 14.91 -14.48
C GLU A 680 29.36 16.25 -13.82
N VAL A 681 29.14 16.24 -12.50
CA VAL A 681 28.83 17.47 -11.75
C VAL A 681 30.01 18.44 -11.78
N SER A 682 31.23 17.93 -11.65
CA SER A 682 32.44 18.78 -11.68
C SER A 682 32.72 19.33 -13.08
N ALA A 683 32.51 18.53 -14.13
CA ALA A 683 32.81 18.92 -15.50
C ALA A 683 31.74 19.83 -16.13
N HIS A 684 30.46 19.58 -15.82
CA HIS A 684 29.34 20.16 -16.57
C HIS A 684 28.29 20.85 -15.69
N GLY A 685 28.41 20.80 -14.37
CA GLY A 685 27.38 21.27 -13.44
C GLY A 685 26.16 20.34 -13.43
N ILE A 686 24.98 20.85 -13.09
CA ILE A 686 23.72 20.08 -13.14
C ILE A 686 22.79 20.74 -14.16
N ASN A 687 22.51 20.02 -15.26
CA ASN A 687 21.61 20.45 -16.32
C ASN A 687 20.35 19.59 -16.29
N ALA A 688 19.27 20.16 -15.77
CA ALA A 688 17.98 19.49 -15.62
C ALA A 688 17.05 19.71 -16.82
N GLU A 689 16.38 18.65 -17.24
CA GLU A 689 15.33 18.63 -18.25
C GLU A 689 14.03 18.09 -17.60
N LEU A 690 12.89 18.67 -17.99
CA LEU A 690 11.58 18.18 -17.55
C LEU A 690 11.05 17.15 -18.55
N LYS A 691 10.74 15.93 -18.08
CA LYS A 691 10.01 14.92 -18.87
C LYS A 691 8.55 15.36 -19.10
N LEU A 692 7.85 14.67 -20.03
CA LEU A 692 6.44 14.95 -20.35
C LEU A 692 5.50 14.86 -19.15
N ASP A 693 5.82 14.01 -18.17
CA ASP A 693 5.08 13.84 -16.92
C ASP A 693 5.49 14.82 -15.81
N LYS A 694 6.40 15.76 -16.13
CA LYS A 694 7.02 16.76 -15.23
C LYS A 694 8.00 16.20 -14.20
N SER A 695 8.38 14.93 -14.30
CA SER A 695 9.57 14.46 -13.59
C SER A 695 10.83 15.11 -14.17
N VAL A 696 11.89 15.17 -13.38
CA VAL A 696 13.16 15.78 -13.76
C VAL A 696 14.14 14.68 -14.13
N VAL A 697 14.86 14.86 -15.23
CA VAL A 697 16.05 14.08 -15.60
C VAL A 697 17.21 15.03 -15.81
N THR A 698 18.38 14.65 -15.35
CA THR A 698 19.62 15.37 -15.55
C THR A 698 20.53 14.62 -16.51
N GLN A 699 21.55 15.30 -17.04
CA GLN A 699 22.62 14.63 -17.77
C GLN A 699 23.37 13.62 -16.88
N VAL A 700 23.44 13.87 -15.57
CA VAL A 700 24.07 12.97 -14.59
C VAL A 700 23.32 11.64 -14.52
N ASP A 701 22.00 11.66 -14.46
CA ASP A 701 21.18 10.44 -14.41
C ASP A 701 21.45 9.54 -15.64
N ARG A 702 21.53 10.16 -16.82
CA ARG A 702 21.83 9.47 -18.09
C ARG A 702 23.24 8.90 -18.12
N ALA A 703 24.23 9.65 -17.67
CA ALA A 703 25.62 9.22 -17.62
C ALA A 703 25.82 8.05 -16.65
N VAL A 704 25.23 8.13 -15.44
CA VAL A 704 25.25 7.06 -14.45
C VAL A 704 24.63 5.79 -15.03
N GLN A 705 23.43 5.91 -15.61
CA GLN A 705 22.76 4.75 -16.19
C GLN A 705 23.59 4.12 -17.30
N LEU A 706 24.11 4.92 -18.24
CA LEU A 706 24.94 4.41 -19.33
C LEU A 706 26.17 3.66 -18.80
N ARG A 707 26.90 4.27 -17.86
CA ARG A 707 28.14 3.68 -17.33
C ARG A 707 27.88 2.43 -16.50
N VAL A 708 26.83 2.44 -15.68
CA VAL A 708 26.45 1.25 -14.90
C VAL A 708 26.00 0.12 -15.82
N MET A 709 25.19 0.42 -16.85
CA MET A 709 24.78 -0.59 -17.84
C MET A 709 25.98 -1.18 -18.58
N GLU A 710 26.94 -0.36 -19.01
CA GLU A 710 28.21 -0.82 -19.60
C GLU A 710 28.94 -1.83 -18.69
N ARG A 711 29.07 -1.50 -17.39
CA ARG A 711 29.72 -2.37 -16.42
C ARG A 711 28.96 -3.67 -16.20
N VAL A 712 27.63 -3.62 -16.16
CA VAL A 712 26.80 -4.82 -16.03
C VAL A 712 26.97 -5.72 -17.25
N LEU A 713 26.91 -5.17 -18.47
CA LEU A 713 27.11 -5.96 -19.70
C LEU A 713 28.52 -6.56 -19.80
N GLN A 714 29.56 -5.83 -19.37
CA GLN A 714 30.93 -6.35 -19.29
C GLN A 714 31.05 -7.55 -18.34
N ASN A 715 30.35 -7.52 -17.20
CA ASN A 715 30.41 -8.59 -16.20
C ASN A 715 29.43 -9.74 -16.50
N TYR A 716 28.36 -9.46 -17.25
CA TYR A 716 27.25 -10.36 -17.49
C TYR A 716 26.79 -10.29 -18.96
N PRO A 717 27.65 -10.73 -19.91
CA PRO A 717 27.31 -10.69 -21.33
C PRO A 717 26.05 -11.52 -21.60
N GLY A 718 25.10 -10.95 -22.35
CA GLY A 718 23.83 -11.60 -22.71
C GLY A 718 22.64 -11.27 -21.79
N HIS A 719 22.80 -10.42 -20.78
CA HIS A 719 21.67 -9.93 -19.99
C HIS A 719 20.91 -8.82 -20.72
N HIS A 720 19.58 -8.87 -20.66
CA HIS A 720 18.73 -7.75 -21.09
C HIS A 720 18.62 -6.73 -19.97
N LEU A 721 19.06 -5.50 -20.23
CA LEU A 721 19.01 -4.41 -19.26
C LEU A 721 17.88 -3.44 -19.59
N PHE A 722 17.18 -3.01 -18.55
CA PHE A 722 16.15 -1.98 -18.61
C PHE A 722 16.62 -0.78 -17.80
N GLY A 723 16.81 0.35 -18.47
CA GLY A 723 17.09 1.63 -17.85
C GLY A 723 15.83 2.47 -17.66
N GLU A 724 15.81 3.34 -16.65
CA GLU A 724 14.77 4.35 -16.45
C GLU A 724 14.85 5.45 -17.51
N GLU A 725 16.07 5.90 -17.80
CA GLU A 725 16.32 7.01 -18.69
C GLU A 725 16.43 6.58 -20.16
N THR A 726 15.85 7.40 -21.04
CA THR A 726 16.06 7.21 -22.48
C THR A 726 17.43 7.73 -22.84
N ILE A 727 18.35 6.83 -23.21
CA ILE A 727 19.68 7.18 -23.68
C ILE A 727 19.60 7.36 -25.21
N SER A 728 19.51 8.62 -25.65
CA SER A 728 19.27 8.97 -27.06
C SER A 728 20.53 9.37 -27.83
N THR A 729 21.74 9.19 -27.26
CA THR A 729 22.96 9.49 -28.01
C THR A 729 23.29 8.35 -28.99
N PRO A 730 23.66 8.66 -30.26
CA PRO A 730 24.00 7.65 -31.26
C PRO A 730 25.10 6.67 -30.82
N GLU A 731 26.06 7.15 -30.02
CA GLU A 731 27.13 6.34 -29.45
C GLU A 731 26.62 5.38 -28.36
N ALA A 732 25.68 5.81 -27.52
CA ALA A 732 25.08 4.94 -26.51
C ALA A 732 24.12 3.89 -27.10
N ALA A 733 23.46 4.19 -28.22
CA ALA A 733 22.65 3.22 -28.94
C ALA A 733 23.50 2.05 -29.46
N ALA A 734 24.75 2.32 -29.87
CA ALA A 734 25.69 1.29 -30.28
C ALA A 734 26.16 0.43 -29.09
N THR A 735 26.41 1.05 -27.93
CA THR A 735 26.80 0.35 -26.70
C THR A 735 25.68 -0.50 -26.09
N VAL A 736 24.41 -0.08 -26.22
CA VAL A 736 23.25 -0.87 -25.73
C VAL A 736 22.85 -1.97 -26.73
N ALA A 737 23.20 -1.81 -28.01
CA ALA A 737 22.92 -2.82 -29.04
C ALA A 737 24.00 -3.90 -29.16
N ALA A 738 25.24 -3.62 -28.70
CA ALA A 738 26.34 -4.57 -28.59
C ALA A 738 26.23 -5.39 -27.30
#